data_AF-A0A821ZFP6-F1
#
_entry.id   AF-A0A821ZFP6-F1
#
_cell.length_a   1.000
_cell.length_b   1.000
_cell.length_c   1.000
_cell.angle_alpha   90.00
_cell.angle_beta   90.00
_cell.angle_gamma   90.00
#
_symmetry.space_group_name_H-M   'P 1'
#
loop_
_entity.id
_entity.type
_entity.pdbx_description
1 polymer ?
#
loop_
_entity_poly.entity_id
_entity_poly.type
_entity_poly.pdbx_seq_one_letter_code
_entity_poly.pdbx_strand_id
1 'polypeptide(L)'
;MHVYSHLITTIERENLDLQDPYISKWNRELLLSVGQIARFIYNQLIVVNKQFDSTIASYSFQPSVPNSEIDKDLLVPVKRVPTDTNLSLIPSRQAYIANSKHIHSFLSLSLVPYELSKNGLFQTLKDRNLIIEVNNLLIELTILTTILLSNQFVEFLHWLSSQNNDDKQYMKRLLSIVRFRETNNSSIIALKKLINYDNFNISTILPLPSHVLPASVATYLSRDELQKQLQLTPLTLKDFLHYYLLKKQLYLFTKENTSTGLLHIISKHSGQLNKTEWNKLKTTLSTIPCIPTNQGMKIPNESYIPSSILSSDLPIITLNVPQNLTDDDDDDRQSIIENMENSVSAEFLKRLGCRTLNVQSFVHAPSLLTNSIISNSHAMKTLIQHLMEERDNMSEGDLHGLKQNERLRGTTLISSKESTRKYAPQNLHFPSVAIQLQWSTLPIIDWHDIDPHSSEYAFLKEIGVREVPDLQKLIDRIIEEHNEQKKESNKEYKLPIALKFLAENFQQHYSKLWKAAKIKRPFLPSISLSKTTILSLSEEVFKDKSPLCATLLPNVVQLFEENFNISLLGVKDCPTLTTAFDILMEKKEEILNVETAPKIFAYMNELDGLSRTLIERVSKLAFIPLKGNDNLMKPSQVFIHPDNSTTTTSSSRL
;
A
#
# COMPACT_ATOMS: atom_id res chain seq x y z
N MET A 1 -66.09 -7.25 -48.61
CA MET A 1 -67.41 -6.60 -48.49
C MET A 1 -67.47 -5.49 -49.53
N HIS A 2 -68.27 -5.64 -50.59
CA HIS A 2 -68.48 -4.55 -51.56
C HIS A 2 -69.38 -3.49 -50.91
N VAL A 3 -68.78 -2.54 -50.21
CA VAL A 3 -69.53 -1.47 -49.52
C VAL A 3 -70.26 -0.57 -50.53
N TYR A 4 -69.71 -0.44 -51.73
CA TYR A 4 -70.25 0.40 -52.81
C TYR A 4 -71.66 0.02 -53.27
N SER A 5 -72.11 -1.24 -53.14
CA SER A 5 -73.43 -1.65 -53.63
C SER A 5 -74.59 -1.27 -52.71
N HIS A 6 -74.29 -0.87 -51.47
CA HIS A 6 -75.29 -0.48 -50.46
C HIS A 6 -75.29 1.04 -50.22
N LEU A 7 -74.41 1.77 -50.90
CA LEU A 7 -74.33 3.23 -50.85
C LEU A 7 -75.10 3.81 -52.04
N ILE A 8 -76.09 4.64 -51.75
CA ILE A 8 -76.81 5.41 -52.78
C ILE A 8 -75.82 6.38 -53.42
N THR A 9 -75.82 6.47 -54.75
CA THR A 9 -74.89 7.35 -55.49
C THR A 9 -75.13 8.82 -55.15
N THR A 10 -74.08 9.64 -55.19
CA THR A 10 -74.05 11.00 -54.62
C THR A 10 -75.07 11.98 -55.22
N ILE A 11 -75.52 11.77 -56.46
CA ILE A 11 -76.50 12.63 -57.15
C ILE A 11 -77.93 12.32 -56.68
N GLU A 12 -78.24 11.05 -56.41
CA GLU A 12 -79.54 10.63 -55.86
C GLU A 12 -79.64 10.92 -54.35
N ARG A 13 -78.48 11.00 -53.69
CA ARG A 13 -78.34 11.23 -52.25
C ARG A 13 -78.84 12.61 -51.80
N GLU A 14 -78.48 13.70 -52.48
CA GLU A 14 -78.97 15.04 -52.08
C GLU A 14 -80.50 15.10 -52.12
N ASN A 15 -81.13 14.52 -53.16
CA ASN A 15 -82.59 14.47 -53.28
C ASN A 15 -83.25 13.57 -52.22
N LEU A 16 -82.65 12.41 -51.91
CA LEU A 16 -83.20 11.48 -50.91
C LEU A 16 -82.97 11.93 -49.46
N ASP A 17 -81.81 12.52 -49.16
CA ASP A 17 -81.48 13.07 -47.83
C ASP A 17 -82.37 14.29 -47.51
N LEU A 18 -82.81 15.04 -48.55
CA LEU A 18 -83.81 16.13 -48.42
C LEU A 18 -85.25 15.60 -48.21
N GLN A 19 -85.57 14.41 -48.73
CA GLN A 19 -86.93 13.84 -48.66
C GLN A 19 -87.20 13.03 -47.40
N ASP A 20 -86.21 12.34 -46.83
CA ASP A 20 -86.37 11.56 -45.58
C ASP A 20 -85.16 11.71 -44.63
N PRO A 21 -85.34 12.40 -43.48
CA PRO A 21 -84.30 12.54 -42.47
C PRO A 21 -83.80 11.21 -41.88
N TYR A 22 -84.61 10.15 -41.88
CA TYR A 22 -84.21 8.84 -41.37
C TYR A 22 -83.24 8.14 -42.32
N ILE A 23 -83.43 8.27 -43.63
CA ILE A 23 -82.51 7.74 -44.64
C ILE A 23 -81.16 8.47 -44.55
N SER A 24 -81.18 9.79 -44.38
CA SER A 24 -79.97 10.58 -44.15
C SER A 24 -79.21 10.12 -42.90
N LYS A 25 -79.91 9.88 -41.79
CA LYS A 25 -79.31 9.36 -40.55
C LYS A 25 -78.76 7.93 -40.73
N TRP A 26 -79.49 7.04 -41.40
CA TRP A 26 -79.07 5.66 -41.67
C TRP A 26 -77.83 5.61 -42.56
N ASN A 27 -77.81 6.39 -43.65
CA ASN A 27 -76.65 6.53 -44.53
C ASN A 27 -75.42 7.05 -43.77
N ARG A 28 -75.61 8.05 -42.91
CA ARG A 28 -74.55 8.58 -42.05
C ARG A 28 -74.02 7.50 -41.10
N GLU A 29 -74.90 6.77 -40.41
CA GLU A 29 -74.50 5.70 -39.48
C GLU A 29 -73.83 4.51 -40.19
N LEU A 30 -74.25 4.18 -41.41
CA LEU A 30 -73.64 3.15 -42.23
C LEU A 30 -72.24 3.56 -42.69
N LEU A 31 -72.07 4.78 -43.18
CA LEU A 31 -70.76 5.35 -43.53
C LEU A 31 -69.81 5.39 -42.33
N LEU A 32 -70.32 5.72 -41.14
CA LEU A 32 -69.54 5.68 -39.90
C LEU A 32 -69.10 4.26 -39.52
N SER A 33 -70.00 3.29 -39.65
CA SER A 33 -69.71 1.89 -39.37
C SER A 33 -68.67 1.33 -40.34
N VAL A 34 -68.80 1.65 -41.63
CA VAL A 34 -67.82 1.34 -42.67
C VAL A 34 -66.46 1.96 -42.36
N GLY A 35 -66.44 3.25 -42.01
CA GLY A 35 -65.20 3.95 -41.63
C GLY A 35 -64.51 3.31 -40.43
N GLN A 36 -65.27 2.85 -39.42
CA GLN A 36 -64.73 2.13 -38.28
C GLN A 36 -64.14 0.76 -38.66
N ILE A 37 -64.85 -0.01 -39.49
CA ILE A 37 -64.39 -1.33 -39.96
C ILE A 37 -63.14 -1.17 -40.82
N ALA A 38 -63.12 -0.19 -41.74
CA ALA A 38 -61.96 0.13 -42.56
C ALA A 38 -60.74 0.50 -41.70
N ARG A 39 -60.92 1.33 -40.66
CA ARG A 39 -59.84 1.68 -39.72
C ARG A 39 -59.36 0.48 -38.91
N PHE A 40 -60.27 -0.42 -38.49
CA PHE A 40 -59.89 -1.64 -37.78
C PHE A 40 -59.06 -2.58 -38.66
N ILE A 41 -59.50 -2.81 -39.90
CA ILE A 41 -58.77 -3.61 -40.90
C ILE A 41 -57.41 -2.97 -41.19
N TYR A 42 -57.36 -1.65 -41.38
CA TYR A 42 -56.11 -0.90 -41.57
C TYR A 42 -55.12 -1.12 -40.42
N ASN A 43 -55.56 -1.00 -39.17
CA ASN A 43 -54.71 -1.25 -38.00
C ASN A 43 -54.19 -2.69 -37.96
N GLN A 44 -55.01 -3.69 -38.28
CA GLN A 44 -54.58 -5.09 -38.33
C GLN A 44 -53.58 -5.35 -39.46
N LEU A 45 -53.78 -4.72 -40.62
CA LEU A 45 -52.91 -4.89 -41.79
C LEU A 45 -51.56 -4.19 -41.63
N ILE A 46 -51.51 -3.00 -41.01
CA ILE A 46 -50.23 -2.31 -40.74
C ILE A 46 -49.33 -3.12 -39.80
N VAL A 47 -49.93 -3.79 -38.81
CA VAL A 47 -49.17 -4.65 -37.88
C VAL A 47 -48.50 -5.81 -38.63
N VAL A 48 -49.09 -6.25 -39.75
CA VAL A 48 -48.64 -7.42 -40.53
C VAL A 48 -47.79 -7.05 -41.75
N ASN A 49 -48.02 -5.90 -42.40
CA ASN A 49 -47.48 -5.59 -43.71
C ASN A 49 -46.62 -4.31 -43.71
N LYS A 50 -45.32 -4.44 -44.04
CA LYS A 50 -44.34 -3.34 -44.09
C LYS A 50 -44.40 -2.50 -45.38
N GLN A 51 -45.36 -2.76 -46.27
CA GLN A 51 -45.56 -1.99 -47.52
C GLN A 51 -46.75 -1.05 -47.35
N PHE A 52 -46.44 0.22 -47.09
CA PHE A 52 -47.40 1.24 -46.65
C PHE A 52 -48.16 1.93 -47.79
N ASP A 53 -47.54 2.15 -48.95
CA ASP A 53 -48.07 3.09 -49.96
C ASP A 53 -49.27 2.57 -50.76
N SER A 54 -49.26 1.29 -51.15
CA SER A 54 -50.32 0.72 -51.99
C SER A 54 -51.63 0.49 -51.23
N THR A 55 -51.55 0.20 -49.93
CA THR A 55 -52.72 0.00 -49.08
C THR A 55 -53.36 1.31 -48.67
N ILE A 56 -52.59 2.35 -48.34
CA ILE A 56 -53.14 3.65 -47.91
C ILE A 56 -53.88 4.37 -49.04
N ALA A 57 -53.42 4.25 -50.29
CA ALA A 57 -54.10 4.84 -51.44
C ALA A 57 -55.58 4.38 -51.54
N SER A 58 -55.87 3.13 -51.19
CA SER A 58 -57.23 2.58 -51.19
C SER A 58 -58.14 3.12 -50.06
N TYR A 59 -57.56 3.75 -49.05
CA TYR A 59 -58.26 4.40 -47.93
C TYR A 59 -58.13 5.93 -47.97
N SER A 60 -57.57 6.49 -49.05
CA SER A 60 -57.42 7.93 -49.24
C SER A 60 -58.73 8.59 -49.71
N PHE A 61 -58.97 9.84 -49.31
CA PHE A 61 -60.14 10.60 -49.72
C PHE A 61 -59.90 11.19 -51.11
N GLN A 62 -60.58 10.67 -52.13
CA GLN A 62 -60.66 11.34 -53.42
C GLN A 62 -62.00 12.08 -53.54
N PRO A 63 -61.99 13.38 -53.89
CA PRO A 63 -63.22 14.12 -54.09
C PRO A 63 -63.98 13.50 -55.27
N SER A 64 -65.14 12.91 -54.99
CA SER A 64 -65.98 12.30 -56.02
C SER A 64 -66.90 13.32 -56.71
N VAL A 65 -66.90 14.59 -56.28
CA VAL A 65 -67.79 15.67 -56.77
C VAL A 65 -67.23 17.07 -56.42
N PRO A 66 -67.66 18.16 -57.10
CA PRO A 66 -67.16 19.53 -56.91
C PRO A 66 -67.57 20.22 -55.60
N ASN A 67 -68.54 19.66 -54.85
CA ASN A 67 -69.10 20.34 -53.68
C ASN A 67 -68.42 19.87 -52.38
N SER A 68 -67.61 20.76 -51.79
CA SER A 68 -66.73 20.45 -50.65
C SER A 68 -67.41 20.39 -49.27
N GLU A 69 -68.71 20.71 -49.19
CA GLU A 69 -69.43 20.81 -47.91
C GLU A 69 -69.95 19.47 -47.38
N ILE A 70 -70.35 18.53 -48.26
CA ILE A 70 -70.90 17.21 -47.89
C ILE A 70 -69.84 16.30 -47.24
N ASP A 71 -68.56 16.59 -47.50
CA ASP A 71 -67.42 15.80 -47.06
C ASP A 71 -67.02 16.07 -45.59
N LYS A 72 -67.60 17.10 -44.96
CA LYS A 72 -67.32 17.47 -43.56
C LYS A 72 -67.93 16.50 -42.54
N ASP A 73 -69.08 15.89 -42.85
CA ASP A 73 -69.85 15.05 -41.92
C ASP A 73 -69.46 13.55 -41.94
N LEU A 74 -68.67 13.11 -42.92
CA LEU A 74 -68.21 11.72 -43.03
C LEU A 74 -67.05 11.39 -42.07
N LEU A 75 -66.28 12.39 -41.68
CA LEU A 75 -65.11 12.26 -40.82
C LEU A 75 -65.45 12.49 -39.36
N VAL A 76 -66.35 11.69 -38.79
CA VAL A 76 -66.66 11.83 -37.36
C VAL A 76 -65.52 11.22 -36.53
N PRO A 77 -64.91 11.97 -35.60
CA PRO A 77 -63.98 11.41 -34.65
C PRO A 77 -64.71 10.34 -33.83
N VAL A 78 -64.28 9.09 -33.94
CA VAL A 78 -64.82 7.99 -33.15
C VAL A 78 -64.55 8.27 -31.67
N LYS A 79 -65.53 8.82 -30.96
CA LYS A 79 -65.54 8.82 -29.49
C LYS A 79 -65.93 7.41 -29.05
N ARG A 80 -64.95 6.60 -28.64
CA ARG A 80 -65.22 5.39 -27.85
C ARG A 80 -64.87 5.63 -26.39
N VAL A 81 -65.63 4.97 -25.52
CA VAL A 81 -65.37 4.89 -24.08
C VAL A 81 -64.15 3.99 -23.86
N PRO A 82 -63.27 4.27 -22.88
CA PRO A 82 -61.91 3.74 -22.81
C PRO A 82 -61.77 2.27 -22.35
N THR A 83 -62.84 1.49 -22.29
CA THR A 83 -62.87 0.29 -21.43
C THR A 83 -62.61 -1.06 -22.11
N ASP A 84 -62.56 -1.15 -23.45
CA ASP A 84 -62.28 -2.42 -24.13
C ASP A 84 -60.80 -2.56 -24.51
N THR A 85 -60.07 -3.33 -23.70
CA THR A 85 -58.63 -3.60 -23.84
C THR A 85 -58.27 -4.43 -25.10
N ASN A 86 -59.24 -5.10 -25.72
CA ASN A 86 -59.01 -6.05 -26.82
C ASN A 86 -59.14 -5.42 -28.21
N LEU A 87 -59.49 -4.13 -28.32
CA LEU A 87 -59.62 -3.38 -29.57
C LEU A 87 -58.99 -1.99 -29.42
N SER A 88 -57.66 -1.93 -29.50
CA SER A 88 -56.82 -0.74 -29.28
C SER A 88 -56.90 0.30 -30.42
N LEU A 89 -58.10 0.82 -30.69
CA LEU A 89 -58.30 1.93 -31.62
C LEU A 89 -58.16 3.26 -30.86
N ILE A 90 -57.05 3.97 -31.10
CA ILE A 90 -56.78 5.28 -30.50
C ILE A 90 -57.70 6.33 -31.16
N PRO A 91 -58.53 7.08 -30.40
CA PRO A 91 -59.35 8.17 -30.93
C PRO A 91 -58.50 9.22 -31.64
N SER A 92 -59.00 9.83 -32.71
CA SER A 92 -58.26 10.88 -33.44
C SER A 92 -57.92 12.11 -32.58
N ARG A 93 -58.68 12.35 -31.50
CA ARG A 93 -58.39 13.39 -30.50
C ARG A 93 -57.23 13.08 -29.55
N GLN A 94 -56.78 11.82 -29.55
CA GLN A 94 -55.68 11.34 -28.69
C GLN A 94 -54.47 10.90 -29.53
N ALA A 95 -54.59 10.92 -30.86
CA ALA A 95 -53.50 10.66 -31.79
C ALA A 95 -52.91 11.98 -32.31
N TYR A 96 -51.59 12.04 -32.49
CA TYR A 96 -50.89 13.23 -32.94
C TYR A 96 -50.08 12.96 -34.20
N ILE A 97 -49.99 13.95 -35.08
CA ILE A 97 -49.06 13.92 -36.21
C ILE A 97 -47.65 14.20 -35.70
N ALA A 98 -46.71 13.30 -35.99
CA ALA A 98 -45.30 13.49 -35.68
C ALA A 98 -44.67 14.56 -36.59
N ASN A 99 -44.09 15.60 -35.98
CA ASN A 99 -43.37 16.66 -36.70
C ASN A 99 -41.91 16.28 -37.04
N SER A 100 -41.40 15.20 -36.47
CA SER A 100 -40.03 14.71 -36.67
C SER A 100 -39.96 13.19 -36.50
N LYS A 101 -39.01 12.56 -37.19
CA LYS A 101 -38.75 11.12 -37.13
C LYS A 101 -38.38 10.61 -35.73
N HIS A 102 -37.74 11.46 -34.92
CA HIS A 102 -37.20 11.07 -33.61
C HIS A 102 -38.24 11.10 -32.49
N ILE A 103 -39.35 11.83 -32.66
CA ILE A 103 -40.37 12.03 -31.62
C ILE A 103 -41.01 10.73 -31.15
N HIS A 104 -41.21 9.79 -32.08
CA HIS A 104 -41.78 8.47 -31.76
C HIS A 104 -40.92 7.67 -30.77
N SER A 105 -39.61 7.93 -30.73
CA SER A 105 -38.67 7.15 -29.92
C SER A 105 -38.69 7.52 -28.45
N PHE A 106 -38.97 8.78 -28.10
CA PHE A 106 -38.86 9.29 -26.73
C PHE A 106 -40.16 9.83 -26.13
N LEU A 107 -41.19 10.11 -26.95
CA LEU A 107 -42.51 10.51 -26.45
C LEU A 107 -43.43 9.29 -26.36
N SER A 108 -43.95 9.03 -25.16
CA SER A 108 -45.00 8.04 -24.90
C SER A 108 -46.38 8.55 -25.35
N LEU A 109 -46.45 9.18 -26.53
CA LEU A 109 -47.67 9.67 -27.15
C LEU A 109 -48.11 8.71 -28.25
N SER A 110 -49.41 8.67 -28.50
CA SER A 110 -49.97 7.97 -29.64
C SER A 110 -49.69 8.74 -30.93
N LEU A 111 -48.58 8.42 -31.59
CA LEU A 111 -48.09 9.15 -32.75
C LEU A 111 -48.41 8.41 -34.04
N VAL A 112 -48.77 9.18 -35.07
CA VAL A 112 -48.77 8.67 -36.45
C VAL A 112 -47.30 8.46 -36.86
N PRO A 113 -46.92 7.28 -37.38
CA PRO A 113 -45.58 7.04 -37.92
C PRO A 113 -45.15 8.15 -38.88
N TYR A 114 -43.90 8.59 -38.77
CA TYR A 114 -43.42 9.78 -39.48
C TYR A 114 -43.42 9.62 -41.01
N GLU A 115 -43.24 8.40 -41.52
CA GLU A 115 -43.36 8.12 -42.94
C GLU A 115 -44.80 8.32 -43.42
N LEU A 116 -45.76 7.94 -42.58
CA LEU A 116 -47.20 8.03 -42.88
C LEU A 116 -47.73 9.45 -42.77
N SER A 117 -47.19 10.26 -41.85
CA SER A 117 -47.63 11.64 -41.69
C SER A 117 -47.44 12.50 -42.94
N LYS A 118 -46.55 12.09 -43.86
CA LYS A 118 -46.31 12.75 -45.15
C LYS A 118 -47.39 12.46 -46.21
N ASN A 119 -48.26 11.49 -45.97
CA ASN A 119 -49.32 11.14 -46.92
C ASN A 119 -50.39 12.26 -46.95
N GLY A 120 -50.93 12.54 -48.14
CA GLY A 120 -51.95 13.58 -48.35
C GLY A 120 -53.21 13.42 -47.47
N LEU A 121 -53.53 12.19 -47.04
CA LEU A 121 -54.61 11.93 -46.08
C LEU A 121 -54.40 12.69 -44.76
N PHE A 122 -53.21 12.63 -44.18
CA PHE A 122 -52.94 13.28 -42.89
C PHE A 122 -52.86 14.80 -43.02
N GLN A 123 -52.48 15.32 -44.19
CA GLN A 123 -52.57 16.74 -44.50
C GLN A 123 -54.04 17.20 -44.50
N THR A 124 -54.94 16.48 -45.18
CA THR A 124 -56.38 16.79 -45.18
C THR A 124 -57.00 16.69 -43.78
N LEU A 125 -56.58 15.71 -42.96
CA LEU A 125 -57.04 15.57 -41.57
C LEU A 125 -56.56 16.74 -40.69
N LYS A 126 -55.34 17.23 -40.94
CA LYS A 126 -54.77 18.40 -40.27
C LYS A 126 -55.52 19.68 -40.64
N ASP A 127 -55.74 19.91 -41.94
CA ASP A 127 -56.44 21.09 -42.46
C ASP A 127 -57.90 21.16 -41.95
N ARG A 128 -58.52 20.01 -41.69
CA ARG A 128 -59.87 19.89 -41.11
C ARG A 128 -59.91 19.92 -39.58
N ASN A 129 -58.78 20.13 -38.88
CA ASN A 129 -58.67 20.12 -37.42
C ASN A 129 -59.15 18.80 -36.75
N LEU A 130 -59.04 17.66 -37.46
CA LEU A 130 -59.47 16.36 -36.96
C LEU A 130 -58.35 15.59 -36.25
N ILE A 131 -57.10 15.98 -36.49
CA ILE A 131 -55.89 15.52 -35.83
C ILE A 131 -54.96 16.72 -35.62
N ILE A 132 -54.21 16.71 -34.52
CA ILE A 132 -53.33 17.82 -34.13
C ILE A 132 -51.88 17.39 -34.33
N GLU A 133 -51.05 18.28 -34.85
CA GLU A 133 -49.60 18.07 -34.91
C GLU A 133 -48.95 18.34 -33.55
N VAL A 134 -47.93 17.57 -33.20
CA VAL A 134 -47.19 17.76 -31.95
C VAL A 134 -46.62 19.18 -31.89
N ASN A 135 -46.99 19.93 -30.85
CA ASN A 135 -46.52 21.29 -30.59
C ASN A 135 -45.48 21.32 -29.46
N ASN A 136 -44.72 22.42 -29.37
CA ASN A 136 -43.65 22.59 -28.38
C ASN A 136 -44.16 22.48 -26.92
N LEU A 137 -45.36 22.99 -26.64
CA LEU A 137 -45.96 22.92 -25.30
C LEU A 137 -46.27 21.48 -24.87
N LEU A 138 -46.77 20.64 -25.78
CA LEU A 138 -47.05 19.24 -25.51
C LEU A 138 -45.76 18.46 -25.27
N ILE A 139 -44.70 18.74 -26.05
CA ILE A 139 -43.38 18.14 -25.85
C ILE A 139 -42.84 18.50 -24.46
N GLU A 140 -42.96 19.76 -24.06
CA GLU A 140 -42.49 20.20 -22.75
C GLU A 140 -43.27 19.56 -21.59
N LEU A 141 -44.60 19.51 -21.67
CA LEU A 141 -45.44 18.87 -20.66
C LEU A 141 -45.18 17.36 -20.56
N THR A 142 -45.01 16.69 -21.69
CA THR A 142 -44.71 15.25 -21.70
C THR A 142 -43.35 14.97 -21.09
N ILE A 143 -42.30 15.67 -21.51
CA ILE A 143 -40.94 15.53 -20.96
C ILE A 143 -40.90 15.82 -19.46
N LEU A 144 -41.67 16.80 -18.97
CA LEU A 144 -41.77 17.10 -17.54
C LEU A 144 -42.30 15.92 -16.72
N THR A 145 -43.19 15.12 -17.31
CA THR A 145 -43.86 13.99 -16.64
C THR A 145 -43.18 12.64 -16.88
N THR A 146 -42.38 12.51 -17.93
CA THR A 146 -41.73 11.25 -18.31
C THR A 146 -40.31 11.14 -17.78
N ILE A 147 -39.88 9.90 -17.55
CA ILE A 147 -38.47 9.57 -17.27
C ILE A 147 -37.98 8.78 -18.48
N LEU A 148 -37.01 9.33 -19.19
CA LEU A 148 -36.47 8.72 -20.41
C LEU A 148 -35.47 7.62 -20.06
N LEU A 149 -35.44 6.55 -20.85
CA LEU A 149 -34.34 5.58 -20.85
C LEU A 149 -33.15 6.10 -21.68
N SER A 150 -31.97 5.50 -21.51
CA SER A 150 -30.74 5.92 -22.22
C SER A 150 -30.93 6.04 -23.73
N ASN A 151 -31.50 5.02 -24.37
CA ASN A 151 -31.81 5.02 -25.80
C ASN A 151 -32.81 6.12 -26.20
N GLN A 152 -33.86 6.31 -25.40
CA GLN A 152 -34.86 7.36 -25.63
C GLN A 152 -34.25 8.75 -25.44
N PHE A 153 -33.33 8.89 -24.50
CA PHE A 153 -32.64 10.14 -24.23
C PHE A 153 -31.67 10.51 -25.36
N VAL A 154 -30.95 9.52 -25.93
CA VAL A 154 -30.14 9.72 -27.14
C VAL A 154 -31.00 10.21 -28.30
N GLU A 155 -32.14 9.57 -28.56
CA GLU A 155 -33.08 9.99 -29.62
C GLU A 155 -33.68 11.37 -29.37
N PHE A 156 -33.96 11.70 -28.10
CA PHE A 156 -34.35 13.05 -27.70
C PHE A 156 -33.26 14.07 -28.02
N LEU A 157 -31.98 13.75 -27.77
CA LEU A 157 -30.87 14.65 -28.05
C LEU A 157 -30.64 14.83 -29.56
N HIS A 158 -30.81 13.80 -30.39
CA HIS A 158 -30.80 13.93 -31.85
C HIS A 158 -32.00 14.75 -32.37
N TRP A 159 -33.18 14.56 -31.78
CA TRP A 159 -34.33 15.40 -32.09
C TRP A 159 -34.04 16.86 -31.77
N LEU A 160 -33.51 17.12 -30.58
CA LEU A 160 -33.20 18.45 -30.08
C LEU A 160 -32.13 19.10 -30.97
N SER A 161 -31.11 18.35 -31.38
CA SER A 161 -30.03 18.80 -32.25
C SER A 161 -30.51 19.15 -33.67
N SER A 162 -31.56 18.46 -34.16
CA SER A 162 -32.19 18.69 -35.46
C SER A 162 -33.12 19.91 -35.53
N GLN A 163 -33.49 20.51 -34.39
CA GLN A 163 -34.37 21.68 -34.39
C GLN A 163 -33.66 22.91 -34.96
N ASN A 164 -34.37 23.71 -35.77
CA ASN A 164 -33.83 24.96 -36.29
C ASN A 164 -33.49 25.91 -35.11
N ASN A 165 -32.26 26.43 -35.14
CA ASN A 165 -31.51 27.07 -34.05
C ASN A 165 -32.04 28.42 -33.52
N ASP A 166 -33.29 28.79 -33.80
CA ASP A 166 -33.78 30.15 -33.54
C ASP A 166 -34.10 30.39 -32.06
N ASP A 167 -34.53 29.35 -31.32
CA ASP A 167 -34.97 29.50 -29.92
C ASP A 167 -34.04 28.79 -28.91
N LYS A 168 -32.84 29.37 -28.73
CA LYS A 168 -31.82 28.87 -27.79
C LYS A 168 -32.31 28.78 -26.34
N GLN A 169 -33.30 29.59 -25.96
CA GLN A 169 -33.87 29.56 -24.61
C GLN A 169 -34.74 28.34 -24.41
N TYR A 170 -35.53 27.96 -25.40
CA TYR A 170 -36.36 26.75 -25.38
C TYR A 170 -35.51 25.48 -25.22
N MET A 171 -34.41 25.37 -25.97
CA MET A 171 -33.45 24.27 -25.88
C MET A 171 -32.88 24.09 -24.46
N LYS A 172 -32.46 25.19 -23.84
CA LYS A 172 -31.92 25.19 -22.47
C LYS A 172 -32.99 24.84 -21.44
N ARG A 173 -34.24 25.28 -21.65
CA ARG A 173 -35.38 24.94 -20.79
C ARG A 173 -35.65 23.44 -20.85
N LEU A 174 -35.75 22.86 -22.05
CA LEU A 174 -35.94 21.42 -22.24
C LEU A 174 -34.82 20.60 -21.59
N LEU A 175 -33.55 20.93 -21.85
CA LEU A 175 -32.42 20.22 -21.23
C LEU A 175 -32.43 20.29 -19.69
N SER A 176 -33.00 21.34 -19.11
CA SER A 176 -33.08 21.51 -17.65
C SER A 176 -34.22 20.73 -16.98
N ILE A 177 -35.25 20.36 -17.73
CA ILE A 177 -36.41 19.61 -17.20
C ILE A 177 -36.27 18.09 -17.39
N VAL A 178 -35.46 17.67 -18.37
CA VAL A 178 -35.32 16.26 -18.73
C VAL A 178 -34.76 15.46 -17.57
N ARG A 179 -35.42 14.33 -17.31
CA ARG A 179 -34.99 13.29 -16.39
C ARG A 179 -34.79 12.01 -17.16
N PHE A 180 -33.65 11.37 -16.95
CA PHE A 180 -33.38 10.08 -17.58
C PHE A 180 -32.74 9.09 -16.62
N ARG A 181 -32.78 7.82 -16.96
CA ARG A 181 -32.11 6.73 -16.26
C ARG A 181 -31.43 5.82 -17.28
N GLU A 182 -30.23 5.35 -16.98
CA GLU A 182 -29.50 4.45 -17.87
C GLU A 182 -30.21 3.09 -18.06
N THR A 183 -30.78 2.53 -16.99
CA THR A 183 -31.51 1.26 -16.99
C THR A 183 -32.75 1.38 -16.13
N ASN A 184 -33.66 0.40 -16.21
CA ASN A 184 -34.89 0.42 -15.40
C ASN A 184 -34.64 0.47 -13.88
N ASN A 185 -33.47 -0.02 -13.43
CA ASN A 185 -33.11 -0.10 -12.01
C ASN A 185 -32.09 0.98 -11.59
N SER A 186 -31.60 1.83 -12.51
CA SER A 186 -30.63 2.85 -12.16
C SER A 186 -31.29 4.10 -11.57
N SER A 187 -30.49 4.89 -10.85
CA SER A 187 -30.93 6.15 -10.27
C SER A 187 -31.36 7.14 -11.34
N ILE A 188 -32.43 7.89 -11.07
CA ILE A 188 -32.89 8.96 -11.97
C ILE A 188 -31.86 10.10 -11.94
N ILE A 189 -31.32 10.41 -13.12
CA ILE A 189 -30.42 11.53 -13.33
C ILE A 189 -31.26 12.72 -13.78
N ALA A 190 -31.31 13.74 -12.93
CA ALA A 190 -31.88 15.05 -13.27
C ALA A 190 -30.72 15.98 -13.67
N LEU A 191 -30.73 16.42 -14.93
CA LEU A 191 -29.69 17.31 -15.43
C LEU A 191 -29.98 18.74 -14.96
N LYS A 192 -29.15 19.26 -14.07
CA LYS A 192 -29.23 20.66 -13.67
C LYS A 192 -28.36 21.47 -14.61
N LYS A 193 -28.99 22.29 -15.45
CA LYS A 193 -28.34 23.22 -16.39
C LYS A 193 -27.11 22.56 -17.04
N LEU A 194 -27.35 21.66 -17.98
CA LEU A 194 -26.30 20.97 -18.73
C LEU A 194 -25.34 21.98 -19.36
N ILE A 195 -24.05 21.84 -19.09
CA ILE A 195 -23.00 22.73 -19.62
C ILE A 195 -21.91 21.90 -20.28
N ASN A 196 -21.52 20.80 -19.63
CA ASN A 196 -20.40 19.99 -20.07
C ASN A 196 -20.84 18.60 -20.53
N TYR A 197 -20.03 17.95 -21.34
CA TYR A 197 -20.11 16.50 -21.59
C TYR A 197 -18.84 15.80 -21.12
N ASP A 198 -19.00 14.56 -20.67
CA ASP A 198 -17.89 13.74 -20.23
C ASP A 198 -17.05 13.29 -21.43
N ASN A 199 -15.80 13.75 -21.45
CA ASN A 199 -14.80 13.39 -22.45
C ASN A 199 -13.72 12.43 -21.87
N PHE A 200 -13.81 12.10 -20.58
CA PHE A 200 -12.84 11.25 -19.89
C PHE A 200 -13.30 9.80 -19.75
N ASN A 201 -14.50 9.47 -20.24
CA ASN A 201 -15.15 8.16 -20.07
C ASN A 201 -15.17 7.73 -18.60
N ILE A 202 -15.71 8.60 -17.74
CA ILE A 202 -15.82 8.37 -16.31
C ILE A 202 -16.72 7.15 -16.07
N SER A 203 -16.20 6.17 -15.32
CA SER A 203 -16.94 4.97 -14.94
C SER A 203 -18.26 5.31 -14.24
N THR A 204 -19.31 4.53 -14.51
CA THR A 204 -20.63 4.65 -13.87
C THR A 204 -20.61 4.44 -12.35
N ILE A 205 -19.53 3.86 -11.81
CA ILE A 205 -19.30 3.69 -10.37
C ILE A 205 -19.00 5.04 -9.70
N LEU A 206 -18.45 6.00 -10.45
CA LEU A 206 -18.08 7.32 -9.96
C LEU A 206 -19.27 8.31 -10.10
N PRO A 207 -19.52 9.17 -9.10
CA PRO A 207 -20.60 10.14 -9.18
C PRO A 207 -20.26 11.27 -10.15
N LEU A 208 -21.02 11.44 -11.23
CA LEU A 208 -20.85 12.58 -12.14
C LEU A 208 -21.49 13.87 -11.59
N PRO A 209 -20.91 15.05 -11.87
CA PRO A 209 -21.55 16.32 -11.57
C PRO A 209 -22.87 16.48 -12.32
N SER A 210 -23.90 17.08 -11.70
CA SER A 210 -25.25 17.21 -12.27
C SER A 210 -25.36 18.06 -13.55
N HIS A 211 -24.28 18.73 -13.97
CA HIS A 211 -24.21 19.58 -15.16
C HIS A 211 -23.41 18.92 -16.30
N VAL A 212 -22.96 17.67 -16.11
CA VAL A 212 -22.16 16.90 -17.08
C VAL A 212 -23.01 15.81 -17.71
N LEU A 213 -23.03 15.77 -19.03
CA LEU A 213 -23.64 14.67 -19.81
C LEU A 213 -22.74 13.42 -19.71
N PRO A 214 -23.24 12.26 -19.26
CA PRO A 214 -22.44 11.04 -19.16
C PRO A 214 -21.90 10.56 -20.52
N ALA A 215 -20.73 9.93 -20.50
CA ALA A 215 -20.10 9.37 -21.69
C ALA A 215 -20.97 8.30 -22.36
N SER A 216 -21.72 7.51 -21.58
CA SER A 216 -22.68 6.51 -22.06
C SER A 216 -23.75 7.06 -23.01
N VAL A 217 -24.01 8.37 -22.98
CA VAL A 217 -24.94 9.06 -23.88
C VAL A 217 -24.16 9.87 -24.92
N ALA A 218 -23.12 10.59 -24.49
CA ALA A 218 -22.35 11.48 -25.35
C ALA A 218 -21.68 10.76 -26.53
N THR A 219 -21.29 9.48 -26.37
CA THR A 219 -20.67 8.67 -27.44
C THR A 219 -21.56 8.44 -28.65
N TYR A 220 -22.89 8.55 -28.50
CA TYR A 220 -23.84 8.38 -29.60
C TYR A 220 -24.08 9.68 -30.39
N LEU A 221 -23.55 10.81 -29.93
CA LEU A 221 -23.72 12.12 -30.54
C LEU A 221 -22.44 12.56 -31.25
N SER A 222 -22.59 13.20 -32.39
CA SER A 222 -21.47 13.78 -33.12
C SER A 222 -20.93 15.04 -32.41
N ARG A 223 -19.67 15.39 -32.69
CA ARG A 223 -19.05 16.61 -32.13
C ARG A 223 -19.80 17.89 -32.52
N ASP A 224 -20.35 17.93 -33.74
CA ASP A 224 -21.15 19.07 -34.20
C ASP A 224 -22.49 19.17 -33.44
N GLU A 225 -23.14 18.04 -33.17
CA GLU A 225 -24.35 18.00 -32.34
C GLU A 225 -24.06 18.48 -30.91
N LEU A 226 -23.01 17.96 -30.28
CA LEU A 226 -22.64 18.33 -28.92
C LEU A 226 -22.23 19.81 -28.79
N GLN A 227 -21.32 20.27 -29.66
CA GLN A 227 -20.68 21.58 -29.50
C GLN A 227 -21.44 22.72 -30.20
N LYS A 228 -21.95 22.52 -31.41
CA LYS A 228 -22.62 23.59 -32.18
C LYS A 228 -24.12 23.67 -31.87
N GLN A 229 -24.82 22.55 -31.86
CA GLN A 229 -26.28 22.52 -31.71
C GLN A 229 -26.68 22.55 -30.22
N LEU A 230 -26.13 21.65 -29.40
CA LEU A 230 -26.42 21.57 -27.97
C LEU A 230 -25.63 22.56 -27.10
N GLN A 231 -24.59 23.21 -27.67
CA GLN A 231 -23.74 24.20 -26.98
C GLN A 231 -23.04 23.64 -25.73
N LEU A 232 -22.69 22.36 -25.75
CA LEU A 232 -21.98 21.69 -24.66
C LEU A 232 -20.47 21.75 -24.89
N THR A 233 -19.73 22.01 -23.81
CA THR A 233 -18.27 22.01 -23.82
C THR A 233 -17.71 20.70 -23.25
N PRO A 234 -16.55 20.21 -23.73
CA PRO A 234 -15.91 19.06 -23.11
C PRO A 234 -15.53 19.39 -21.66
N LEU A 235 -15.76 18.45 -20.73
CA LEU A 235 -15.35 18.61 -19.33
C LEU A 235 -13.83 18.81 -19.26
N THR A 236 -13.39 19.90 -18.61
CA THR A 236 -11.97 20.18 -18.45
C THR A 236 -11.37 19.41 -17.27
N LEU A 237 -10.07 19.10 -17.32
CA LEU A 237 -9.38 18.45 -16.21
C LEU A 237 -9.44 19.29 -14.92
N LYS A 238 -9.47 20.62 -15.05
CA LYS A 238 -9.60 21.54 -13.92
C LYS A 238 -10.94 21.37 -13.22
N ASP A 239 -12.05 21.33 -13.96
CA ASP A 239 -13.39 21.14 -13.39
C ASP A 239 -13.55 19.74 -12.80
N PHE A 240 -12.97 18.74 -13.48
CA PHE A 240 -12.88 17.37 -12.97
C PHE A 240 -12.18 17.32 -11.61
N LEU A 241 -10.97 17.86 -11.49
CA LEU A 241 -10.22 17.90 -10.24
C LEU A 241 -10.93 18.74 -9.17
N HIS A 242 -11.54 19.86 -9.54
CA HIS A 242 -12.29 20.69 -8.61
C HIS A 242 -13.42 19.92 -7.95
N TYR A 243 -14.13 19.07 -8.70
CA TYR A 243 -15.23 18.27 -8.18
C TYR A 243 -14.76 17.10 -7.29
N TYR A 244 -13.78 16.31 -7.75
CA TYR A 244 -13.34 15.12 -7.02
C TYR A 244 -12.45 15.42 -5.80
N LEU A 245 -11.74 16.56 -5.78
CA LEU A 245 -10.92 16.98 -4.63
C LEU A 245 -11.72 17.71 -3.53
N LEU A 246 -13.05 17.82 -3.66
CA LEU A 246 -13.90 18.33 -2.58
C LEU A 246 -13.85 17.36 -1.39
N LYS A 247 -13.82 17.89 -0.16
CA LYS A 247 -13.79 17.08 1.07
C LYS A 247 -14.86 15.98 1.12
N LYS A 248 -16.04 16.22 0.54
CA LYS A 248 -17.15 15.25 0.48
C LYS A 248 -16.88 14.07 -0.45
N GLN A 249 -15.99 14.20 -1.43
CA GLN A 249 -15.71 13.19 -2.46
C GLN A 249 -14.35 12.50 -2.27
N LEU A 250 -13.50 12.98 -1.34
CA LEU A 250 -12.17 12.40 -1.10
C LEU A 250 -12.20 10.91 -0.70
N TYR A 251 -13.30 10.42 -0.13
CA TYR A 251 -13.49 9.00 0.19
C TYR A 251 -13.47 8.09 -1.05
N LEU A 252 -13.66 8.64 -2.25
CA LEU A 252 -13.58 7.89 -3.50
C LEU A 252 -12.14 7.49 -3.83
N PHE A 253 -11.15 8.26 -3.37
CA PHE A 253 -9.75 7.90 -3.52
C PHE A 253 -9.32 6.81 -2.52
N THR A 254 -10.05 6.62 -1.42
CA THR A 254 -9.70 5.61 -0.39
C THR A 254 -10.31 4.24 -0.64
N LYS A 255 -11.00 4.04 -1.77
CA LYS A 255 -11.56 2.74 -2.18
C LYS A 255 -10.85 2.29 -3.44
N GLU A 256 -10.46 1.01 -3.48
CA GLU A 256 -9.66 0.44 -4.57
C GLU A 256 -10.30 0.65 -5.95
N ASN A 257 -11.56 0.20 -6.14
CA ASN A 257 -12.26 0.25 -7.43
C ASN A 257 -12.43 1.67 -8.00
N THR A 258 -12.63 2.67 -7.14
CA THR A 258 -12.82 4.06 -7.59
C THR A 258 -11.49 4.79 -7.70
N SER A 259 -10.51 4.47 -6.86
CA SER A 259 -9.19 5.09 -6.91
C SER A 259 -8.42 4.72 -8.17
N THR A 260 -8.47 3.45 -8.59
CA THR A 260 -7.82 2.98 -9.82
C THR A 260 -8.26 3.81 -11.03
N GLY A 261 -9.58 3.98 -11.22
CA GLY A 261 -10.14 4.77 -12.32
C GLY A 261 -9.80 6.27 -12.21
N LEU A 262 -9.87 6.85 -11.02
CA LEU A 262 -9.51 8.26 -10.82
C LEU A 262 -8.02 8.53 -11.10
N LEU A 263 -7.13 7.68 -10.57
CA LEU A 263 -5.69 7.81 -10.78
C LEU A 263 -5.32 7.57 -12.25
N HIS A 264 -6.00 6.66 -12.94
CA HIS A 264 -5.84 6.46 -14.38
C HIS A 264 -6.15 7.74 -15.18
N ILE A 265 -7.33 8.34 -14.97
CA ILE A 265 -7.75 9.56 -15.67
C ILE A 265 -6.76 10.70 -15.39
N ILE A 266 -6.40 10.91 -14.12
CA ILE A 266 -5.46 11.96 -13.72
C ILE A 266 -4.08 11.72 -14.33
N SER A 267 -3.59 10.48 -14.32
CA SER A 267 -2.30 10.10 -14.90
C SER A 267 -2.25 10.40 -16.40
N LYS A 268 -3.28 9.97 -17.15
CA LYS A 268 -3.36 10.14 -18.61
C LYS A 268 -3.37 11.61 -19.02
N HIS A 269 -4.00 12.48 -18.23
CA HIS A 269 -4.12 13.91 -18.51
C HIS A 269 -3.17 14.78 -17.69
N SER A 270 -2.21 14.19 -16.97
CA SER A 270 -1.32 14.91 -16.06
C SER A 270 -0.49 16.00 -16.73
N GLY A 271 -0.18 15.87 -18.03
CA GLY A 271 0.50 16.89 -18.82
C GLY A 271 -0.28 18.20 -19.01
N GLN A 272 -1.60 18.21 -18.78
CA GLN A 272 -2.43 19.41 -18.87
C GLN A 272 -2.39 20.27 -17.59
N LEU A 273 -1.81 19.76 -16.50
CA LEU A 273 -1.81 20.43 -15.19
C LEU A 273 -0.70 21.47 -15.11
N ASN A 274 -1.06 22.67 -14.66
CA ASN A 274 -0.04 23.68 -14.32
C ASN A 274 0.62 23.38 -12.97
N LYS A 275 1.73 24.05 -12.66
CA LYS A 275 2.49 23.84 -11.40
C LYS A 275 1.63 24.04 -10.15
N THR A 276 0.70 25.00 -10.16
CA THR A 276 -0.14 25.31 -8.99
C THR A 276 -1.19 24.23 -8.74
N GLU A 277 -1.83 23.74 -9.81
CA GLU A 277 -2.82 22.66 -9.78
C GLU A 277 -2.16 21.35 -9.36
N TRP A 278 -0.97 21.06 -9.91
CA TRP A 278 -0.18 19.90 -9.51
C TRP A 278 0.15 19.92 -8.02
N ASN A 279 0.63 21.06 -7.49
CA ASN A 279 0.96 21.17 -6.06
C ASN A 279 -0.27 20.99 -5.17
N LYS A 280 -1.43 21.52 -5.57
CA LYS A 280 -2.69 21.33 -4.85
C LYS A 280 -3.15 19.87 -4.87
N LEU A 281 -3.03 19.20 -6.02
CA LEU A 281 -3.35 17.78 -6.16
C LEU A 281 -2.42 16.94 -5.29
N LYS A 282 -1.10 17.16 -5.39
CA LYS A 282 -0.09 16.43 -4.61
C LYS A 282 -0.32 16.61 -3.11
N THR A 283 -0.43 17.85 -2.62
CA THR A 283 -0.68 18.12 -1.19
C THR A 283 -1.96 17.46 -0.67
N THR A 284 -3.02 17.38 -1.48
CA THR A 284 -4.26 16.72 -1.09
C THR A 284 -4.10 15.20 -1.06
N LEU A 285 -3.59 14.59 -2.14
CA LEU A 285 -3.47 13.14 -2.27
C LEU A 285 -2.39 12.54 -1.36
N SER A 286 -1.32 13.27 -1.06
CA SER A 286 -0.29 12.81 -0.11
C SER A 286 -0.80 12.65 1.33
N THR A 287 -1.94 13.24 1.68
CA THR A 287 -2.53 13.15 3.04
C THR A 287 -3.52 12.02 3.22
N ILE A 288 -3.92 11.34 2.13
CA ILE A 288 -4.97 10.31 2.16
C ILE A 288 -4.45 8.98 1.58
N PRO A 289 -4.94 7.83 2.07
CA PRO A 289 -4.55 6.53 1.55
C PRO A 289 -5.21 6.30 0.18
N CYS A 290 -4.62 6.86 -0.88
CA CYS A 290 -5.16 6.81 -2.23
C CYS A 290 -4.57 5.72 -3.13
N ILE A 291 -3.46 5.09 -2.74
CA ILE A 291 -2.77 4.12 -3.59
C ILE A 291 -3.17 2.69 -3.18
N PRO A 292 -3.74 1.89 -4.07
CA PRO A 292 -4.02 0.49 -3.79
C PRO A 292 -2.72 -0.33 -3.84
N THR A 293 -2.50 -1.13 -2.81
CA THR A 293 -1.34 -2.00 -2.65
C THR A 293 -1.75 -3.39 -2.19
N ASN A 294 -0.84 -4.35 -2.26
CA ASN A 294 -1.03 -5.71 -1.70
C ASN A 294 -1.35 -5.71 -0.18
N GLN A 295 -1.07 -4.62 0.53
CA GLN A 295 -1.40 -4.41 1.96
C GLN A 295 -2.59 -3.46 2.15
N GLY A 296 -3.47 -3.35 1.14
CA GLY A 296 -4.61 -2.45 1.14
C GLY A 296 -4.26 -1.04 0.69
N MET A 297 -5.11 -0.06 1.02
CA MET A 297 -4.94 1.33 0.60
C MET A 297 -3.88 2.03 1.47
N LYS A 298 -2.85 2.61 0.83
CA LYS A 298 -1.74 3.30 1.48
C LYS A 298 -1.55 4.71 0.92
N ILE A 299 -0.87 5.56 1.69
CA ILE A 299 -0.48 6.89 1.22
C ILE A 299 0.65 6.79 0.19
N PRO A 300 0.76 7.72 -0.77
CA PRO A 300 1.80 7.67 -1.81
C PRO A 300 3.21 7.43 -1.27
N ASN A 301 3.61 8.13 -0.21
CA ASN A 301 4.95 8.04 0.37
C ASN A 301 5.27 6.68 1.00
N GLU A 302 4.26 5.85 1.29
CA GLU A 302 4.44 4.50 1.84
C GLU A 302 4.39 3.42 0.75
N SER A 303 3.98 3.74 -0.48
CA SER A 303 3.74 2.77 -1.55
C SER A 303 4.94 2.61 -2.49
N TYR A 304 5.20 1.37 -2.91
CA TYR A 304 6.32 1.03 -3.81
C TYR A 304 5.83 0.66 -5.21
N ILE A 305 6.41 1.28 -6.24
CA ILE A 305 6.17 0.90 -7.64
C ILE A 305 6.70 -0.53 -7.87
N PRO A 306 5.96 -1.41 -8.59
CA PRO A 306 6.35 -2.80 -8.76
C PRO A 306 7.72 -2.94 -9.46
N SER A 307 8.57 -3.82 -8.93
CA SER A 307 9.86 -4.21 -9.52
C SER A 307 10.15 -5.68 -9.21
N SER A 308 10.95 -6.34 -10.05
CA SER A 308 11.31 -7.76 -9.92
C SER A 308 12.08 -8.11 -8.65
N ILE A 309 12.56 -7.12 -7.90
CA ILE A 309 13.42 -7.27 -6.72
C ILE A 309 12.61 -7.13 -5.41
N LEU A 310 11.37 -6.63 -5.48
CA LEU A 310 10.56 -6.35 -4.28
C LEU A 310 9.97 -7.62 -3.67
N SER A 311 10.16 -7.80 -2.36
CA SER A 311 9.53 -8.85 -1.56
C SER A 311 8.06 -8.53 -1.26
N SER A 312 7.22 -9.56 -1.15
CA SER A 312 5.79 -9.47 -0.78
C SER A 312 5.49 -8.73 0.53
N ASP A 313 6.49 -8.55 1.39
CA ASP A 313 6.35 -7.92 2.71
C ASP A 313 6.25 -6.38 2.65
N LEU A 314 6.45 -5.77 1.48
CA LEU A 314 6.30 -4.33 1.26
C LEU A 314 4.92 -4.00 0.65
N PRO A 315 4.37 -2.80 0.90
CA PRO A 315 3.16 -2.28 0.24
C PRO A 315 3.43 -1.96 -1.24
N ILE A 316 3.40 -3.00 -2.08
CA ILE A 316 3.61 -2.92 -3.52
C ILE A 316 2.30 -2.52 -4.20
N ILE A 317 2.39 -1.53 -5.08
CA ILE A 317 1.25 -1.00 -5.84
C ILE A 317 0.62 -2.11 -6.69
N THR A 318 -0.71 -2.26 -6.60
CA THR A 318 -1.48 -3.22 -7.41
C THR A 318 -2.05 -2.62 -8.70
N LEU A 319 -1.89 -1.31 -8.89
CA LEU A 319 -2.25 -0.63 -10.14
C LEU A 319 -1.48 -1.23 -11.31
N ASN A 320 -2.12 -1.26 -12.49
CA ASN A 320 -1.45 -1.64 -13.72
C ASN A 320 -0.46 -0.53 -14.13
N VAL A 321 0.82 -0.72 -13.84
CA VAL A 321 1.88 0.23 -14.21
C VAL A 321 2.64 -0.38 -15.39
N PRO A 322 2.57 0.20 -16.60
CA PRO A 322 3.34 -0.29 -17.73
C PRO A 322 4.84 -0.22 -17.38
N GLN A 323 5.51 -1.38 -17.41
CA GLN A 323 6.95 -1.45 -17.22
C GLN A 323 7.62 -0.87 -18.46
N ASN A 324 8.70 -0.09 -18.28
CA ASN A 324 9.48 0.45 -19.39
C ASN A 324 10.05 -0.72 -20.21
N LEU A 325 9.37 -1.08 -21.30
CA LEU A 325 9.97 -1.85 -22.38
C LEU A 325 10.98 -0.93 -23.08
N THR A 326 12.12 -1.52 -23.43
CA THR A 326 13.34 -0.89 -23.95
C THR A 326 13.11 0.11 -25.10
N ASP A 327 14.11 0.96 -25.32
CA ASP A 327 14.10 2.16 -26.18
C ASP A 327 14.06 1.93 -27.69
N ASP A 328 13.62 0.78 -28.19
CA ASP A 328 13.90 0.42 -29.59
C ASP A 328 12.75 0.62 -30.61
N ASP A 329 11.49 0.86 -30.24
CA ASP A 329 10.43 1.11 -31.25
C ASP A 329 9.36 2.10 -30.76
N ASP A 330 9.49 3.39 -31.09
CA ASP A 330 8.60 4.46 -30.64
C ASP A 330 7.18 4.41 -31.24
N ASP A 331 6.98 3.78 -32.40
CA ASP A 331 5.67 3.72 -33.08
C ASP A 331 4.73 2.64 -32.50
N ASP A 332 5.25 1.59 -31.85
CA ASP A 332 4.45 0.52 -31.22
C ASP A 332 4.06 0.83 -29.76
N ARG A 333 4.64 1.87 -29.14
CA ARG A 333 4.37 2.27 -27.74
C ARG A 333 2.94 2.75 -27.51
N GLN A 334 2.38 3.51 -28.45
CA GLN A 334 1.06 4.13 -28.30
C GLN A 334 -0.06 3.09 -28.37
N SER A 335 0.08 2.09 -29.25
CA SER A 335 -0.93 1.06 -29.50
C SER A 335 -1.02 0.03 -28.36
N ILE A 336 0.09 -0.28 -27.67
CA ILE A 336 0.09 -1.24 -26.54
C ILE A 336 -0.47 -0.59 -25.26
N ILE A 337 -0.13 0.68 -25.00
CA ILE A 337 -0.62 1.42 -23.81
C ILE A 337 -2.11 1.72 -23.91
N GLU A 338 -2.64 1.96 -25.12
CA GLU A 338 -4.07 2.21 -25.34
C GLU A 338 -4.95 0.98 -25.12
N ASN A 339 -4.39 -0.23 -25.21
CA ASN A 339 -5.13 -1.49 -25.06
C ASN A 339 -5.13 -2.06 -23.63
N MET A 340 -4.40 -1.45 -22.68
CA MET A 340 -4.43 -1.86 -21.27
C MET A 340 -5.43 -1.01 -20.47
N GLU A 341 -6.54 -1.63 -20.05
CA GLU A 341 -7.51 -0.99 -19.15
C GLU A 341 -6.85 -0.50 -17.85
N ASN A 342 -7.14 0.75 -17.47
CA ASN A 342 -6.74 1.38 -16.20
C ASN A 342 -5.22 1.48 -15.93
N SER A 343 -4.39 1.68 -16.97
CA SER A 343 -2.95 1.86 -16.82
C SER A 343 -2.55 3.20 -16.18
N VAL A 344 -1.62 3.20 -15.22
CA VAL A 344 -1.15 4.42 -14.52
C VAL A 344 0.35 4.61 -14.78
N SER A 345 0.76 5.80 -15.22
CA SER A 345 2.16 6.10 -15.56
C SER A 345 3.05 6.03 -14.33
N ALA A 346 4.20 5.35 -14.48
CA ALA A 346 5.23 5.30 -13.44
C ALA A 346 5.78 6.70 -13.12
N GLU A 347 5.89 7.59 -14.11
CA GLU A 347 6.35 8.96 -13.90
C GLU A 347 5.36 9.77 -13.06
N PHE A 348 4.06 9.61 -13.32
CA PHE A 348 3.01 10.23 -12.51
C PHE A 348 3.09 9.78 -11.05
N LEU A 349 3.23 8.46 -10.81
CA LEU A 349 3.36 7.90 -9.45
C LEU A 349 4.63 8.40 -8.74
N LYS A 350 5.77 8.46 -9.43
CA LYS A 350 7.02 9.06 -8.90
C LYS A 350 6.78 10.52 -8.48
N ARG A 351 6.16 11.34 -9.34
CA ARG A 351 5.89 12.75 -9.05
C ARG A 351 4.91 12.91 -7.86
N LEU A 352 3.99 11.97 -7.69
CA LEU A 352 3.04 11.92 -6.57
C LEU A 352 3.74 11.67 -5.23
N GLY A 353 4.88 10.96 -5.24
CA GLY A 353 5.67 10.59 -4.06
C GLY A 353 5.78 9.09 -3.82
N CYS A 354 5.31 8.25 -4.75
CA CYS A 354 5.49 6.81 -4.66
C CYS A 354 6.97 6.45 -4.80
N ARG A 355 7.42 5.52 -3.95
CA ARG A 355 8.82 5.09 -3.89
C ARG A 355 9.15 4.21 -5.09
N THR A 356 10.30 4.46 -5.69
CA THR A 356 10.87 3.61 -6.73
C THR A 356 12.25 3.16 -6.33
N LEU A 357 12.54 1.87 -6.51
CA LEU A 357 13.91 1.38 -6.57
C LEU A 357 14.41 1.66 -7.99
N ASN A 358 15.49 2.44 -8.15
CA ASN A 358 15.94 2.84 -9.47
C ASN A 358 16.71 1.68 -10.13
N VAL A 359 16.15 1.09 -11.19
CA VAL A 359 16.75 -0.06 -11.92
C VAL A 359 17.61 0.41 -13.11
N GLN A 360 17.87 1.72 -13.25
CA GLN A 360 18.60 2.24 -14.41
C GLN A 360 20.09 1.83 -14.51
N SER A 361 20.63 1.07 -13.55
CA SER A 361 21.95 0.45 -13.65
C SER A 361 21.94 -0.99 -14.24
N PHE A 362 20.79 -1.57 -14.56
CA PHE A 362 20.67 -3.01 -14.89
C PHE A 362 20.65 -3.40 -16.38
N VAL A 363 20.82 -2.47 -17.33
CA VAL A 363 20.73 -2.79 -18.78
C VAL A 363 21.92 -3.64 -19.30
N HIS A 364 22.93 -3.94 -18.48
CA HIS A 364 24.04 -4.83 -18.90
C HIS A 364 24.01 -6.24 -18.28
N ALA A 365 22.91 -6.68 -17.67
CA ALA A 365 22.85 -8.03 -17.10
C ALA A 365 21.60 -8.88 -17.41
N PRO A 366 21.06 -8.96 -18.65
CA PRO A 366 20.00 -9.90 -18.97
C PRO A 366 20.52 -11.26 -19.48
N SER A 367 21.54 -11.87 -18.84
CA SER A 367 22.02 -13.21 -19.25
C SER A 367 22.49 -14.13 -18.12
N LEU A 368 22.01 -13.94 -16.88
CA LEU A 368 22.40 -14.82 -15.77
C LEU A 368 21.25 -15.30 -14.86
N LEU A 369 19.98 -15.13 -15.27
CA LEU A 369 18.82 -15.66 -14.53
C LEU A 369 18.21 -16.92 -15.17
N THR A 370 19.00 -17.65 -15.94
CA THR A 370 18.74 -19.05 -16.28
C THR A 370 20.03 -19.82 -16.11
N ASN A 371 20.34 -20.20 -14.87
CA ASN A 371 20.87 -21.52 -14.51
C ASN A 371 21.12 -21.55 -13.00
N SER A 372 20.76 -22.69 -12.42
CA SER A 372 21.19 -23.12 -11.11
C SER A 372 22.69 -22.89 -10.91
N ILE A 373 23.08 -22.56 -9.67
CA ILE A 373 24.47 -22.35 -9.18
C ILE A 373 24.98 -20.91 -9.35
N ILE A 374 24.33 -19.94 -8.69
CA ILE A 374 25.02 -18.71 -8.27
C ILE A 374 25.24 -18.86 -6.76
N SER A 375 26.50 -18.78 -6.31
CA SER A 375 26.82 -18.86 -4.88
C SER A 375 26.01 -17.82 -4.10
N ASN A 376 25.37 -18.20 -3.00
CA ASN A 376 24.54 -17.30 -2.17
C ASN A 376 25.26 -15.97 -1.79
N SER A 377 26.59 -16.01 -1.70
CA SER A 377 27.49 -14.85 -1.54
C SER A 377 27.30 -13.75 -2.58
N HIS A 378 27.10 -14.11 -3.85
CA HIS A 378 26.89 -13.13 -4.95
C HIS A 378 25.54 -12.39 -4.81
N ALA A 379 24.49 -13.07 -4.34
CA ALA A 379 23.20 -12.42 -4.10
C ALA A 379 23.27 -11.41 -2.95
N MET A 380 24.01 -11.73 -1.88
CA MET A 380 24.24 -10.79 -0.78
C MET A 380 25.07 -9.59 -1.23
N LYS A 381 26.13 -9.83 -2.02
CA LYS A 381 26.96 -8.77 -2.60
C LYS A 381 26.14 -7.79 -3.43
N THR A 382 25.31 -8.29 -4.36
CA THR A 382 24.46 -7.44 -5.19
C THR A 382 23.44 -6.64 -4.37
N LEU A 383 22.86 -7.26 -3.33
CA LEU A 383 21.92 -6.58 -2.44
C LEU A 383 22.57 -5.43 -1.66
N ILE A 384 23.78 -5.64 -1.13
CA ILE A 384 24.50 -4.61 -0.37
C ILE A 384 24.98 -3.48 -1.29
N GLN A 385 25.49 -3.81 -2.48
CA GLN A 385 25.86 -2.79 -3.47
C GLN A 385 24.66 -1.92 -3.87
N HIS A 386 23.48 -2.53 -4.06
CA HIS A 386 22.25 -1.79 -4.32
C HIS A 386 21.82 -0.89 -3.15
N LEU A 387 21.92 -1.37 -1.90
CA LEU A 387 21.63 -0.55 -0.72
C LEU A 387 22.60 0.63 -0.56
N MET A 388 23.83 0.50 -1.04
CA MET A 388 24.82 1.58 -1.03
C MET A 388 24.56 2.61 -2.14
N GLU A 389 24.13 2.18 -3.33
CA GLU A 389 23.72 3.08 -4.42
C GLU A 389 22.48 3.91 -4.05
N GLU A 390 21.52 3.33 -3.34
CA GLU A 390 20.32 4.01 -2.87
C GLU A 390 20.51 4.73 -1.51
N ARG A 391 21.72 4.71 -0.94
CA ARG A 391 22.01 5.31 0.37
C ARG A 391 21.64 6.79 0.44
N ASP A 392 21.95 7.54 -0.59
CA ASP A 392 21.70 8.99 -0.64
C ASP A 392 20.20 9.31 -0.82
N ASN A 393 19.39 8.34 -1.25
CA ASN A 393 17.95 8.46 -1.43
C ASN A 393 17.13 7.92 -0.25
N MET A 394 17.75 7.18 0.68
CA MET A 394 17.06 6.58 1.82
C MET A 394 16.74 7.61 2.91
N SER A 395 15.52 7.59 3.42
CA SER A 395 15.15 8.42 4.58
C SER A 395 15.81 7.89 5.87
N GLU A 396 15.99 8.75 6.87
CA GLU A 396 16.51 8.33 8.18
C GLU A 396 15.69 7.19 8.82
N GLY A 397 14.37 7.18 8.58
CA GLY A 397 13.48 6.12 9.03
C GLY A 397 13.72 4.77 8.35
N ASP A 398 14.05 4.78 7.05
CA ASP A 398 14.37 3.56 6.30
C ASP A 398 15.71 2.97 6.76
N LEU A 399 16.70 3.83 7.02
CA LEU A 399 18.01 3.42 7.52
C LEU A 399 17.91 2.86 8.95
N HIS A 400 17.07 3.45 9.80
CA HIS A 400 16.75 2.89 11.12
C HIS A 400 16.01 1.55 11.00
N GLY A 401 15.07 1.43 10.06
CA GLY A 401 14.38 0.18 9.76
C GLY A 401 15.32 -0.92 9.27
N LEU A 402 16.33 -0.58 8.46
CA LEU A 402 17.35 -1.52 8.01
C LEU A 402 18.19 -2.05 9.18
N LYS A 403 18.53 -1.20 10.15
CA LYS A 403 19.31 -1.55 11.35
C LYS A 403 18.58 -2.52 12.29
N GLN A 404 17.26 -2.40 12.40
CA GLN A 404 16.47 -3.17 13.37
C GLN A 404 15.76 -4.39 12.78
N ASN A 405 15.37 -4.36 11.50
CA ASN A 405 14.56 -5.43 10.91
C ASN A 405 15.40 -6.63 10.47
N GLU A 406 14.82 -7.83 10.55
CA GLU A 406 15.44 -9.09 10.12
C GLU A 406 15.45 -9.24 8.59
N ARG A 407 16.37 -8.53 7.93
CA ARG A 407 16.43 -8.44 6.46
C ARG A 407 17.64 -9.13 5.84
N LEU A 408 18.75 -9.23 6.57
CA LEU A 408 20.00 -9.80 6.05
C LEU A 408 20.03 -11.32 6.25
N ARG A 409 20.51 -12.05 5.25
CA ARG A 409 20.69 -13.50 5.37
C ARG A 409 21.94 -13.80 6.19
N GLY A 410 21.79 -14.74 7.12
CA GLY A 410 22.90 -15.24 7.91
C GLY A 410 23.02 -16.76 7.81
N THR A 411 24.25 -17.22 7.99
CA THR A 411 24.67 -18.62 8.01
C THR A 411 25.52 -18.89 9.25
N THR A 412 25.96 -20.13 9.41
CA THR A 412 26.91 -20.57 10.44
C THR A 412 28.03 -21.36 9.76
N LEU A 413 29.19 -21.53 10.41
CA LEU A 413 30.35 -22.19 9.79
C LEU A 413 30.10 -23.67 9.44
N ILE A 414 29.17 -24.35 10.13
CA ILE A 414 28.91 -25.79 9.95
C ILE A 414 27.71 -26.04 9.02
N SER A 415 26.78 -25.09 8.84
CA SER A 415 25.53 -25.39 8.13
C SER A 415 25.77 -25.78 6.67
N SER A 416 25.24 -26.95 6.29
CA SER A 416 24.95 -27.27 4.90
C SER A 416 24.02 -26.20 4.30
N LYS A 417 24.09 -26.02 2.98
CA LYS A 417 23.55 -24.91 2.17
C LYS A 417 22.01 -24.66 2.26
N GLU A 418 21.30 -25.27 3.20
CA GLU A 418 19.83 -25.27 3.29
C GLU A 418 19.24 -24.45 4.45
N SER A 419 20.02 -24.02 5.46
CA SER A 419 19.48 -23.22 6.59
C SER A 419 19.79 -21.72 6.50
N THR A 420 19.36 -21.07 5.40
CA THR A 420 19.46 -19.60 5.29
C THR A 420 18.32 -18.93 6.06
N ARG A 421 18.63 -18.33 7.22
CA ARG A 421 17.67 -17.56 8.02
C ARG A 421 17.96 -16.06 7.91
N LYS A 422 16.91 -15.23 7.94
CA LYS A 422 17.07 -13.77 8.00
C LYS A 422 17.31 -13.31 9.43
N TYR A 423 18.22 -12.36 9.62
CA TYR A 423 18.61 -11.79 10.89
C TYR A 423 18.66 -10.27 10.78
N ALA A 424 18.47 -9.60 11.92
CA ALA A 424 18.78 -8.18 12.04
C ALA A 424 20.30 -7.99 11.95
N PRO A 425 20.81 -6.91 11.31
CA PRO A 425 22.25 -6.67 11.18
C PRO A 425 23.00 -6.77 12.52
N GLN A 426 22.41 -6.23 13.59
CA GLN A 426 22.96 -6.26 14.95
C GLN A 426 23.16 -7.67 15.55
N ASN A 427 22.54 -8.70 14.97
CA ASN A 427 22.66 -10.09 15.40
C ASN A 427 23.63 -10.89 14.53
N LEU A 428 24.16 -10.30 13.46
CA LEU A 428 25.12 -10.90 12.54
C LEU A 428 26.54 -10.43 12.84
N HIS A 429 27.49 -11.29 12.49
CA HIS A 429 28.92 -11.04 12.62
C HIS A 429 29.60 -11.24 11.27
N PHE A 430 30.78 -10.66 11.09
CA PHE A 430 31.61 -10.96 9.92
C PHE A 430 32.18 -12.40 9.99
N PRO A 431 32.35 -13.10 8.86
CA PRO A 431 32.86 -14.47 8.86
C PRO A 431 34.25 -14.61 9.49
N SER A 432 35.10 -13.58 9.33
CA SER A 432 36.42 -13.50 9.96
C SER A 432 36.36 -13.71 11.48
N VAL A 433 35.32 -13.20 12.13
CA VAL A 433 35.11 -13.31 13.58
C VAL A 433 34.85 -14.76 13.99
N ALA A 434 33.95 -15.45 13.29
CA ALA A 434 33.64 -16.84 13.59
C ALA A 434 34.83 -17.76 13.30
N ILE A 435 35.60 -17.49 12.24
CA ILE A 435 36.81 -18.23 11.89
C ILE A 435 37.89 -18.05 12.97
N GLN A 436 38.14 -16.82 13.41
CA GLN A 436 39.13 -16.52 14.45
C GLN A 436 38.76 -17.17 15.80
N LEU A 437 37.47 -17.18 16.14
CA LEU A 437 36.96 -17.81 17.36
C LEU A 437 36.76 -19.32 17.25
N GLN A 438 36.88 -19.90 16.05
CA GLN A 438 36.46 -21.28 15.74
C GLN A 438 35.03 -21.58 16.24
N TRP A 439 34.16 -20.56 16.22
CA TRP A 439 32.84 -20.64 16.79
C TRP A 439 31.81 -21.04 15.74
N SER A 440 31.59 -22.35 15.67
CA SER A 440 30.78 -22.96 14.63
C SER A 440 29.34 -22.49 14.55
N THR A 441 28.72 -22.16 15.68
CA THR A 441 27.30 -21.79 15.80
C THR A 441 27.05 -20.28 15.78
N LEU A 442 28.10 -19.46 15.67
CA LEU A 442 27.97 -18.00 15.63
C LEU A 442 27.25 -17.58 14.33
N PRO A 443 26.15 -16.79 14.41
CA PRO A 443 25.49 -16.27 13.21
C PRO A 443 26.40 -15.28 12.49
N ILE A 444 26.78 -15.61 11.27
CA ILE A 444 27.60 -14.78 10.37
C ILE A 444 26.78 -14.35 9.16
N ILE A 445 27.17 -13.24 8.53
CA ILE A 445 26.57 -12.84 7.25
C ILE A 445 26.86 -13.88 6.16
N ASP A 446 25.88 -14.16 5.31
CA ASP A 446 25.99 -15.09 4.17
C ASP A 446 26.78 -14.48 2.99
N TRP A 447 28.02 -14.06 3.27
CA TRP A 447 28.97 -13.52 2.31
C TRP A 447 30.38 -13.75 2.83
N HIS A 448 31.06 -14.74 2.24
CA HIS A 448 32.30 -15.30 2.78
C HIS A 448 33.55 -14.52 2.36
N ASP A 449 33.55 -13.94 1.16
CA ASP A 449 34.70 -13.26 0.55
C ASP A 449 34.62 -11.72 0.68
N ILE A 450 34.18 -11.20 1.82
CA ILE A 450 34.14 -9.75 2.06
C ILE A 450 35.55 -9.25 2.38
N ASP A 451 36.04 -8.27 1.61
CA ASP A 451 37.28 -7.56 1.91
C ASP A 451 37.06 -6.58 3.08
N PRO A 452 37.82 -6.67 4.19
CA PRO A 452 37.75 -5.74 5.32
C PRO A 452 37.99 -4.27 4.97
N HIS A 453 38.66 -3.98 3.84
CA HIS A 453 38.95 -2.62 3.38
C HIS A 453 37.92 -2.08 2.37
N SER A 454 36.91 -2.86 2.01
CA SER A 454 35.87 -2.47 1.07
C SER A 454 34.89 -1.44 1.64
N SER A 455 34.29 -0.64 0.76
CA SER A 455 33.21 0.28 1.13
C SER A 455 31.95 -0.49 1.58
N GLU A 456 31.73 -1.69 1.03
CA GLU A 456 30.68 -2.62 1.47
C GLU A 456 30.87 -3.09 2.90
N TYR A 457 32.10 -3.42 3.31
CA TYR A 457 32.39 -3.78 4.70
C TYR A 457 32.12 -2.60 5.66
N ALA A 458 32.55 -1.40 5.29
CA ALA A 458 32.29 -0.19 6.08
C ALA A 458 30.78 0.10 6.22
N PHE A 459 30.01 -0.09 5.14
CA PHE A 459 28.56 0.05 5.16
C PHE A 459 27.88 -1.02 6.04
N LEU A 460 28.29 -2.28 5.92
CA LEU A 460 27.79 -3.38 6.78
C LEU A 460 28.02 -3.10 8.27
N LYS A 461 29.19 -2.54 8.61
CA LYS A 461 29.51 -2.07 9.95
C LYS A 461 28.59 -0.93 10.40
N GLU A 462 28.31 0.04 9.52
CA GLU A 462 27.43 1.18 9.80
C GLU A 462 25.98 0.76 10.06
N ILE A 463 25.46 -0.22 9.31
CA ILE A 463 24.11 -0.78 9.50
C ILE A 463 24.02 -1.75 10.70
N GLY A 464 25.14 -2.09 11.33
CA GLY A 464 25.17 -2.77 12.62
C GLY A 464 25.68 -4.21 12.61
N VAL A 465 26.22 -4.72 11.49
CA VAL A 465 26.93 -6.02 11.50
C VAL A 465 28.16 -5.91 12.40
N ARG A 466 28.32 -6.86 13.32
CA ARG A 466 29.32 -6.76 14.39
C ARG A 466 30.68 -7.32 13.97
N GLU A 467 31.73 -6.58 14.32
CA GLU A 467 33.13 -7.05 14.22
C GLU A 467 33.55 -7.88 15.43
N VAL A 468 32.75 -7.88 16.50
CA VAL A 468 33.01 -8.63 17.71
C VAL A 468 31.70 -9.16 18.31
N PRO A 469 31.70 -10.35 18.97
CA PRO A 469 30.51 -10.83 19.65
C PRO A 469 30.12 -9.96 20.85
N ASP A 470 28.89 -10.16 21.33
CA ASP A 470 28.48 -9.53 22.60
C ASP A 470 29.31 -10.03 23.77
N LEU A 471 29.65 -9.14 24.72
CA LEU A 471 30.52 -9.47 25.85
C LEU A 471 29.97 -10.65 26.68
N GLN A 472 28.65 -10.70 26.93
CA GLN A 472 28.06 -11.79 27.72
C GLN A 472 28.15 -13.12 26.96
N LYS A 473 27.86 -13.11 25.66
CA LYS A 473 27.97 -14.30 24.80
C LYS A 473 29.41 -14.80 24.69
N LEU A 474 30.38 -13.89 24.65
CA LEU A 474 31.79 -14.24 24.62
C LEU A 474 32.24 -14.87 25.95
N ILE A 475 31.77 -14.34 27.09
CA ILE A 475 32.01 -14.95 28.41
C ILE A 475 31.40 -16.35 28.49
N ASP A 476 30.17 -16.52 28.01
CA ASP A 476 29.51 -17.83 27.98
C ASP A 476 30.31 -18.82 27.12
N ARG A 477 30.85 -18.36 25.99
CA ARG A 477 31.73 -19.17 25.14
C ARG A 477 33.03 -19.58 25.83
N ILE A 478 33.65 -18.70 26.62
CA ILE A 478 34.84 -19.03 27.42
C ILE A 478 34.53 -20.17 28.41
N ILE A 479 33.36 -20.11 29.06
CA ILE A 479 32.91 -21.13 30.01
C ILE A 479 32.66 -22.46 29.31
N GLU A 480 32.01 -22.44 28.13
CA GLU A 480 31.79 -23.63 27.31
C GLU A 480 33.10 -24.31 26.92
N GLU A 481 34.06 -23.56 26.36
CA GLU A 481 35.37 -24.09 25.95
C GLU A 481 36.13 -24.69 27.13
N HIS A 482 36.05 -24.09 28.31
CA HIS A 482 36.65 -24.66 29.53
C HIS A 482 35.98 -25.98 29.95
N ASN A 483 34.65 -26.05 29.89
CA ASN A 483 33.89 -27.23 30.27
C ASN A 483 34.05 -28.40 29.28
N GLU A 484 34.21 -28.11 27.99
CA GLU A 484 34.54 -29.09 26.95
C GLU A 484 35.89 -29.73 27.23
N GLN A 485 36.90 -28.94 27.58
CA GLN A 485 38.24 -29.44 27.91
C GLN A 485 38.28 -30.28 29.20
N LYS A 486 37.47 -29.95 30.22
CA LYS A 486 37.35 -30.76 31.45
C LYS A 486 36.87 -32.19 31.20
N LYS A 487 36.14 -32.43 30.11
CA LYS A 487 35.65 -33.78 29.74
C LYS A 487 36.75 -34.61 29.05
N GLU A 488 37.79 -33.97 28.51
CA GLU A 488 38.91 -34.63 27.84
C GLU A 488 40.06 -34.87 28.83
N SER A 489 39.92 -35.88 29.69
CA SER A 489 40.78 -36.14 30.86
C SER A 489 42.27 -36.46 30.59
N ASN A 490 42.77 -36.37 29.35
CA ASN A 490 44.13 -36.77 28.93
C ASN A 490 44.91 -35.70 28.14
N LYS A 491 44.54 -34.41 28.17
CA LYS A 491 45.27 -33.34 27.48
C LYS A 491 45.70 -32.23 28.44
N GLU A 492 46.86 -31.63 28.16
CA GLU A 492 47.27 -30.36 28.78
C GLU A 492 46.19 -29.30 28.52
N TYR A 493 45.81 -28.56 29.57
CA TYR A 493 44.78 -27.53 29.49
C TYR A 493 45.22 -26.43 28.54
N LYS A 494 44.36 -26.05 27.60
CA LYS A 494 44.63 -24.97 26.64
C LYS A 494 43.75 -23.77 26.99
N LEU A 495 44.35 -22.58 27.03
CA LEU A 495 43.58 -21.36 27.22
C LEU A 495 42.44 -21.26 26.18
N PRO A 496 41.20 -20.95 26.61
CA PRO A 496 40.07 -20.73 25.72
C PRO A 496 40.41 -19.71 24.63
N ILE A 497 40.05 -20.04 23.38
CA ILE A 497 40.28 -19.19 22.20
C ILE A 497 39.47 -17.90 22.37
N ALA A 498 38.24 -18.01 22.87
CA ALA A 498 37.39 -16.87 23.17
C ALA A 498 38.02 -15.90 24.19
N LEU A 499 38.81 -16.41 25.14
CA LEU A 499 39.51 -15.58 26.11
C LEU A 499 40.64 -14.80 25.44
N LYS A 500 41.43 -15.45 24.56
CA LYS A 500 42.49 -14.80 23.77
C LYS A 500 41.92 -13.74 22.81
N PHE A 501 40.76 -14.01 22.22
CA PHE A 501 40.07 -13.03 21.39
C PHE A 501 39.58 -11.81 22.19
N LEU A 502 38.97 -12.02 23.36
CA LEU A 502 38.52 -10.93 24.26
C LEU A 502 39.70 -10.03 24.61
N ALA A 503 40.80 -10.67 24.96
CA ALA A 503 42.10 -10.15 25.29
C ALA A 503 42.66 -9.18 24.22
N GLU A 504 42.80 -9.68 22.99
CA GLU A 504 43.34 -8.93 21.84
C GLU A 504 42.45 -7.74 21.46
N ASN A 505 41.13 -7.89 21.55
CA ASN A 505 40.15 -6.89 21.13
C ASN A 505 39.67 -5.97 22.28
N PHE A 506 40.25 -6.12 23.49
CA PHE A 506 39.74 -5.49 24.70
C PHE A 506 39.73 -3.96 24.63
N GLN A 507 40.88 -3.38 24.30
CA GLN A 507 41.07 -1.92 24.33
C GLN A 507 40.15 -1.21 23.33
N GLN A 508 40.01 -1.78 22.13
CA GLN A 508 39.26 -1.19 21.02
C GLN A 508 37.74 -1.34 21.20
N HIS A 509 37.24 -2.51 21.60
CA HIS A 509 35.81 -2.82 21.55
C HIS A 509 35.13 -2.99 22.91
N TYR A 510 35.84 -3.48 23.93
CA TYR A 510 35.21 -3.88 25.20
C TYR A 510 35.48 -2.91 26.36
N SER A 511 36.53 -2.09 26.29
CA SER A 511 36.95 -1.17 27.36
C SER A 511 35.84 -0.26 27.89
N LYS A 512 34.97 0.26 27.00
CA LYS A 512 33.84 1.14 27.37
C LYS A 512 32.70 0.39 28.08
N LEU A 513 32.50 -0.88 27.74
CA LEU A 513 31.44 -1.72 28.33
C LEU A 513 31.91 -2.43 29.60
N TRP A 514 33.23 -2.50 29.81
CA TRP A 514 33.84 -3.21 30.92
C TRP A 514 33.61 -2.54 32.26
N LYS A 515 32.92 -3.24 33.15
CA LYS A 515 32.84 -2.90 34.57
C LYS A 515 33.01 -4.20 35.35
N ALA A 516 34.22 -4.43 35.89
CA ALA A 516 34.57 -5.68 36.59
C ALA A 516 33.50 -6.07 37.63
N ALA A 517 33.05 -5.12 38.45
CA ALA A 517 32.02 -5.35 39.47
C ALA A 517 30.63 -5.77 38.93
N LYS A 518 30.35 -5.60 37.63
CA LYS A 518 29.09 -6.04 37.01
C LYS A 518 29.17 -7.48 36.49
N ILE A 519 30.37 -8.05 36.32
CA ILE A 519 30.56 -9.41 35.84
C ILE A 519 30.61 -10.32 37.06
N LYS A 520 29.47 -10.95 37.36
CA LYS A 520 29.33 -11.87 38.49
C LYS A 520 29.55 -13.35 38.13
N ARG A 521 29.91 -13.64 36.89
CA ARG A 521 30.14 -15.00 36.40
C ARG A 521 31.65 -15.29 36.40
N PRO A 522 32.12 -16.37 37.04
CA PRO A 522 33.51 -16.79 36.95
C PRO A 522 33.86 -17.20 35.51
N PHE A 523 34.88 -16.59 34.94
CA PHE A 523 35.25 -16.80 33.52
C PHE A 523 36.76 -16.83 33.28
N LEU A 524 37.58 -16.45 34.26
CA LEU A 524 39.03 -16.47 34.13
C LEU A 524 39.55 -17.86 34.51
N PRO A 525 40.26 -18.57 33.61
CA PRO A 525 40.96 -19.80 33.95
C PRO A 525 42.03 -19.53 34.99
N SER A 526 41.97 -20.25 36.10
CA SER A 526 42.86 -20.04 37.24
C SER A 526 43.12 -21.38 37.95
N ILE A 527 44.27 -21.52 38.60
CA ILE A 527 44.74 -22.70 39.34
C ILE A 527 44.32 -22.61 40.82
N SER A 528 43.46 -23.54 41.24
CA SER A 528 43.04 -23.69 42.65
C SER A 528 44.13 -24.27 43.54
N LEU A 529 43.94 -24.20 44.86
CA LEU A 529 44.83 -24.80 45.87
C LEU A 529 45.11 -26.30 45.64
N SER A 530 44.15 -27.03 45.08
CA SER A 530 44.29 -28.44 44.68
C SER A 530 45.04 -28.65 43.36
N LYS A 531 45.67 -27.60 42.82
CA LYS A 531 46.38 -27.56 41.51
C LYS A 531 45.49 -27.91 40.31
N THR A 532 44.17 -27.77 40.45
CA THR A 532 43.21 -28.00 39.37
C THR A 532 42.79 -26.67 38.74
N THR A 533 42.64 -26.65 37.41
CA THR A 533 42.15 -25.47 36.69
C THR A 533 40.64 -25.28 36.89
N ILE A 534 40.26 -24.13 37.44
CA ILE A 534 38.88 -23.69 37.66
C ILE A 534 38.65 -22.34 36.98
N LEU A 535 37.40 -21.89 36.93
CA LEU A 535 37.05 -20.54 36.49
C LEU A 535 36.78 -19.67 37.71
N SER A 536 37.36 -18.48 37.72
CA SER A 536 37.30 -17.54 38.85
C SER A 536 36.86 -16.15 38.40
N LEU A 537 36.44 -15.33 39.37
CA LEU A 537 36.16 -13.91 39.15
C LEU A 537 37.48 -13.12 39.11
N SER A 538 37.46 -11.96 38.45
CA SER A 538 38.64 -11.08 38.38
C SER A 538 39.07 -10.53 39.73
N GLU A 539 38.17 -10.46 40.71
CA GLU A 539 38.45 -10.03 42.08
C GLU A 539 39.11 -11.13 42.94
N GLU A 540 38.98 -12.38 42.53
CA GLU A 540 39.50 -13.57 43.24
C GLU A 540 40.86 -14.01 42.71
N VAL A 541 41.40 -13.30 41.71
CA VAL A 541 42.63 -13.67 41.00
C VAL A 541 43.64 -12.53 41.14
N PHE A 542 44.89 -12.89 41.41
CA PHE A 542 46.01 -11.94 41.50
C PHE A 542 47.18 -12.43 40.65
N LYS A 543 48.04 -11.51 40.19
CA LYS A 543 49.25 -11.87 39.43
C LYS A 543 50.37 -12.40 40.32
N ASP A 544 50.38 -12.01 41.60
CA ASP A 544 51.39 -12.43 42.56
C ASP A 544 51.51 -13.96 42.67
N LYS A 545 52.73 -14.47 42.47
CA LYS A 545 53.09 -15.89 42.51
C LYS A 545 53.57 -16.34 43.88
N SER A 546 53.63 -15.44 44.87
CA SER A 546 54.10 -15.75 46.21
C SER A 546 53.24 -16.85 46.85
N PRO A 547 53.83 -17.93 47.41
CA PRO A 547 53.07 -18.96 48.12
C PRO A 547 52.35 -18.42 49.36
N LEU A 548 52.78 -17.27 49.88
CA LEU A 548 52.15 -16.58 51.01
C LEU A 548 50.83 -15.91 50.61
N CYS A 549 50.68 -15.47 49.35
CA CYS A 549 49.42 -14.94 48.81
C CYS A 549 48.33 -16.02 48.82
N ALA A 550 48.64 -17.23 48.35
CA ALA A 550 47.74 -18.38 48.37
C ALA A 550 47.39 -18.86 49.80
N THR A 551 48.28 -18.62 50.76
CA THR A 551 48.06 -18.99 52.17
C THR A 551 47.13 -18.00 52.88
N LEU A 552 47.28 -16.70 52.62
CA LEU A 552 46.45 -15.64 53.20
C LEU A 552 45.08 -15.54 52.54
N LEU A 553 44.99 -15.89 51.26
CA LEU A 553 43.74 -15.89 50.51
C LEU A 553 43.50 -17.27 49.90
N PRO A 554 42.80 -18.19 50.59
CA PRO A 554 42.58 -19.55 50.08
C PRO A 554 41.68 -19.60 48.85
N ASN A 555 40.89 -18.55 48.63
CA ASN A 555 40.06 -18.36 47.44
C ASN A 555 40.86 -17.75 46.27
N VAL A 556 42.15 -17.45 46.46
CA VAL A 556 42.97 -16.88 45.39
C VAL A 556 43.45 -17.94 44.46
N VAL A 557 43.11 -17.73 43.21
CA VAL A 557 43.31 -18.69 42.15
C VAL A 557 44.39 -18.13 41.22
N GLN A 558 45.50 -18.87 41.04
CA GLN A 558 46.66 -18.35 40.32
C GLN A 558 46.43 -18.38 38.80
N LEU A 559 46.85 -17.36 38.06
CA LEU A 559 46.67 -17.35 36.60
C LEU A 559 47.42 -18.49 35.93
N PHE A 560 46.73 -19.15 34.98
CA PHE A 560 47.23 -20.34 34.29
C PHE A 560 48.43 -20.06 33.36
N GLU A 561 48.51 -18.89 32.69
CA GLU A 561 49.64 -18.51 31.81
C GLU A 561 49.91 -16.98 31.79
N GLU A 562 51.17 -16.58 31.63
CA GLU A 562 51.69 -15.20 31.77
C GLU A 562 51.70 -14.35 30.49
N ASN A 563 51.35 -14.92 29.33
CA ASN A 563 51.60 -14.26 28.04
C ASN A 563 50.53 -13.22 27.65
N PHE A 564 49.63 -12.84 28.56
CA PHE A 564 48.53 -11.93 28.26
C PHE A 564 48.41 -10.77 29.26
N ASN A 565 48.06 -9.57 28.77
CA ASN A 565 47.84 -8.36 29.58
C ASN A 565 46.50 -8.42 30.33
N ILE A 566 46.41 -9.33 31.29
CA ILE A 566 45.20 -9.61 32.09
C ILE A 566 44.86 -8.45 33.06
N SER A 567 45.79 -7.52 33.29
CA SER A 567 45.50 -6.27 34.02
C SER A 567 44.33 -5.49 33.41
N LEU A 568 44.14 -5.57 32.10
CA LEU A 568 43.02 -4.92 31.40
C LEU A 568 41.66 -5.50 31.84
N LEU A 569 41.62 -6.75 32.27
CA LEU A 569 40.43 -7.45 32.75
C LEU A 569 40.14 -7.20 34.24
N GLY A 570 40.86 -6.25 34.87
CA GLY A 570 40.64 -5.88 36.28
C GLY A 570 41.27 -6.83 37.30
N VAL A 571 42.12 -7.76 36.85
CA VAL A 571 42.95 -8.57 37.75
C VAL A 571 44.04 -7.70 38.34
N LYS A 572 44.11 -7.66 39.67
CA LYS A 572 45.08 -6.85 40.41
C LYS A 572 46.43 -7.56 40.48
N ASP A 573 47.51 -6.78 40.60
CA ASP A 573 48.86 -7.34 40.74
C ASP A 573 49.01 -8.06 42.10
N CYS A 574 48.56 -7.42 43.18
CA CYS A 574 48.53 -7.97 44.54
C CYS A 574 47.23 -7.58 45.28
N PRO A 575 46.85 -8.30 46.36
CA PRO A 575 45.76 -7.92 47.24
C PRO A 575 46.07 -6.61 47.99
N THR A 576 45.04 -5.88 48.43
CA THR A 576 45.26 -4.71 49.29
C THR A 576 45.58 -5.14 50.72
N LEU A 577 46.33 -4.31 51.44
CA LEU A 577 46.64 -4.57 52.85
C LEU A 577 45.37 -4.75 53.70
N THR A 578 44.31 -3.99 53.40
CA THR A 578 43.03 -4.10 54.12
C THR A 578 42.37 -5.46 53.88
N THR A 579 42.27 -5.90 52.62
CA THR A 579 41.68 -7.21 52.27
C THR A 579 42.50 -8.38 52.84
N ALA A 580 43.83 -8.29 52.80
CA ALA A 580 44.70 -9.30 53.39
C ALA A 580 44.54 -9.35 54.92
N PHE A 581 44.43 -8.19 55.58
CA PHE A 581 44.22 -8.12 57.02
C PHE A 581 42.83 -8.59 57.47
N ASP A 582 41.78 -8.32 56.69
CA ASP A 582 40.43 -8.82 56.96
C ASP A 582 40.39 -10.34 57.05
N ILE A 583 41.01 -11.00 56.07
CA ILE A 583 41.07 -12.46 55.99
C ILE A 583 42.03 -13.03 57.01
N LEU A 584 43.14 -12.33 57.29
CA LEU A 584 44.04 -12.68 58.39
C LEU A 584 43.27 -12.77 59.71
N MET A 585 42.41 -11.80 59.98
CA MET A 585 41.61 -11.76 61.21
C MET A 585 40.55 -12.85 61.26
N GLU A 586 39.96 -13.21 60.13
CA GLU A 586 39.01 -14.32 60.02
C GLU A 586 39.66 -15.67 60.31
N LYS A 587 40.88 -15.90 59.79
CA LYS A 587 41.60 -17.17 59.88
C LYS A 587 42.72 -17.21 60.89
N LYS A 588 42.82 -16.21 61.77
CA LYS A 588 43.96 -15.99 62.67
C LYS A 588 44.38 -17.22 63.48
N GLU A 589 43.46 -18.12 63.82
CA GLU A 589 43.74 -19.34 64.58
C GLU A 589 44.31 -20.48 63.72
N GLU A 590 44.09 -20.45 62.40
CA GLU A 590 44.56 -21.46 61.44
C GLU A 590 45.94 -21.12 60.87
N ILE A 591 46.22 -19.84 60.63
CA ILE A 591 47.38 -19.39 59.85
C ILE A 591 48.47 -18.68 60.65
N LEU A 592 48.18 -18.14 61.84
CA LEU A 592 49.16 -17.42 62.66
C LEU A 592 49.69 -18.32 63.78
N ASN A 593 50.97 -18.66 63.67
CA ASN A 593 51.76 -19.21 64.77
C ASN A 593 53.10 -18.48 64.83
N VAL A 594 53.92 -18.81 65.84
CA VAL A 594 55.22 -18.16 66.07
C VAL A 594 56.18 -18.31 64.88
N GLU A 595 56.02 -19.35 64.05
CA GLU A 595 56.87 -19.62 62.89
C GLU A 595 56.36 -18.99 61.58
N THR A 596 55.05 -18.86 61.39
CA THR A 596 54.41 -18.34 60.18
C THR A 596 54.19 -16.83 60.23
N ALA A 597 53.98 -16.26 61.42
CA ALA A 597 53.68 -14.84 61.60
C ALA A 597 54.76 -13.90 61.03
N PRO A 598 56.08 -14.14 61.21
CA PRO A 598 57.10 -13.29 60.61
C PRO A 598 57.02 -13.24 59.07
N LYS A 599 56.74 -14.38 58.43
CA LYS A 599 56.61 -14.49 56.97
C LYS A 599 55.37 -13.77 56.45
N ILE A 600 54.24 -13.94 57.16
CA ILE A 600 52.97 -13.30 56.83
C ILE A 600 53.07 -11.78 57.00
N PHE A 601 53.63 -11.29 58.11
CA PHE A 601 53.79 -9.86 58.34
C PHE A 601 54.79 -9.21 57.38
N ALA A 602 55.87 -9.91 57.03
CA ALA A 602 56.79 -9.45 55.99
C ALA A 602 56.09 -9.27 54.64
N TYR A 603 55.29 -10.26 54.23
CA TYR A 603 54.49 -10.15 53.01
C TYR A 603 53.46 -9.02 53.07
N MET A 604 52.75 -8.85 54.19
CA MET A 604 51.81 -7.75 54.37
C MET A 604 52.48 -6.37 54.33
N ASN A 605 53.73 -6.26 54.79
CA ASN A 605 54.50 -5.02 54.71
C ASN A 605 54.84 -4.61 53.26
N GLU A 606 54.85 -5.56 52.33
CA GLU A 606 55.05 -5.32 50.89
C GLU A 606 53.75 -4.90 50.18
N LEU A 607 52.58 -4.96 50.85
CA LEU A 607 51.29 -4.61 50.27
C LEU A 607 50.94 -3.14 50.47
N ASP A 608 50.39 -2.52 49.41
CA ASP A 608 49.86 -1.17 49.46
C ASP A 608 48.47 -1.11 50.14
N GLY A 609 48.15 0.06 50.71
CA GLY A 609 46.82 0.34 51.28
C GLY A 609 46.79 0.63 52.78
N LEU A 610 47.90 1.08 53.36
CA LEU A 610 47.93 1.57 54.74
C LEU A 610 47.05 2.84 54.87
N SER A 611 45.98 2.74 55.65
CA SER A 611 45.05 3.84 55.91
C SER A 611 44.92 4.10 57.42
N ARG A 612 44.57 5.34 57.80
CA ARG A 612 44.35 5.69 59.23
C ARG A 612 43.27 4.81 59.88
N THR A 613 42.21 4.48 59.12
CA THR A 613 41.14 3.59 59.57
C THR A 613 41.63 2.16 59.81
N LEU A 614 42.49 1.64 58.93
CA LEU A 614 43.12 0.33 59.12
C LEU A 614 44.04 0.34 60.35
N ILE A 615 44.87 1.36 60.53
CA ILE A 615 45.77 1.47 61.70
C ILE A 615 44.98 1.49 63.01
N GLU A 616 43.92 2.29 63.10
CA GLU A 616 43.05 2.33 64.28
C GLU A 616 42.42 0.97 64.57
N ARG A 617 42.01 0.23 63.52
CA ARG A 617 41.44 -1.11 63.66
C ARG A 617 42.48 -2.14 64.09
N VAL A 618 43.65 -2.16 63.45
CA VAL A 618 44.79 -3.03 63.76
C VAL A 618 45.23 -2.84 65.21
N SER A 619 45.29 -1.59 65.70
CA SER A 619 45.71 -1.28 67.07
C SER A 619 44.84 -1.90 68.18
N LYS A 620 43.57 -2.21 67.87
CA LYS A 620 42.57 -2.70 68.83
C LYS A 620 42.43 -4.23 68.81
N LEU A 621 42.87 -4.88 67.74
CA LEU A 621 42.67 -6.31 67.48
C LEU A 621 43.88 -7.13 67.95
N ALA A 622 43.62 -8.36 68.39
CA ALA A 622 44.63 -9.29 68.87
C ALA A 622 45.00 -10.28 67.76
N PHE A 623 46.24 -10.19 67.28
CA PHE A 623 46.74 -10.99 66.15
C PHE A 623 48.26 -11.29 66.21
N ILE A 624 48.95 -10.88 67.28
CA ILE A 624 50.39 -11.12 67.43
C ILE A 624 50.60 -12.39 68.27
N PRO A 625 51.15 -13.49 67.72
CA PRO A 625 51.47 -14.68 68.50
C PRO A 625 52.71 -14.45 69.37
N LEU A 626 52.71 -15.00 70.59
CA LEU A 626 53.86 -14.95 71.50
C LEU A 626 54.39 -16.35 71.78
N LYS A 627 55.72 -16.48 71.85
CA LYS A 627 56.38 -17.74 72.17
C LYS A 627 56.01 -18.20 73.59
N GLY A 628 55.31 -19.34 73.69
CA GLY A 628 54.87 -19.92 74.95
C GLY A 628 53.50 -19.42 75.47
N ASN A 629 52.73 -18.71 74.64
CA ASN A 629 51.36 -18.31 74.93
C ASN A 629 50.47 -18.60 73.72
N ASP A 630 49.43 -19.40 73.93
CA ASP A 630 48.50 -19.78 72.85
C ASP A 630 47.55 -18.64 72.46
N ASN A 631 47.43 -17.60 73.30
CA ASN A 631 46.59 -16.44 73.03
C ASN A 631 47.31 -15.39 72.18
N LEU A 632 46.66 -14.98 71.09
CA LEU A 632 47.09 -13.83 70.28
C LEU A 632 46.96 -12.52 71.08
N MET A 633 47.93 -11.63 70.93
CA MET A 633 48.03 -10.38 71.67
C MET A 633 47.74 -9.17 70.79
N LYS A 634 47.30 -8.07 71.43
CA LYS A 634 47.14 -6.76 70.77
C LYS A 634 48.47 -6.04 70.64
N PRO A 635 48.66 -5.15 69.64
CA PRO A 635 49.85 -4.31 69.54
C PRO A 635 50.18 -3.53 70.83
N SER A 636 49.16 -3.07 71.58
CA SER A 636 49.36 -2.35 72.85
C SER A 636 49.83 -3.22 74.02
N GLN A 637 49.82 -4.55 73.87
CA GLN A 637 50.17 -5.50 74.91
C GLN A 637 51.55 -6.16 74.68
N VAL A 638 52.24 -5.77 73.60
CA VAL A 638 53.53 -6.33 73.21
C VAL A 638 54.52 -5.19 73.00
N PHE A 639 55.77 -5.41 73.37
CA PHE A 639 56.85 -4.45 73.15
C PHE A 639 57.73 -4.93 71.99
N ILE A 640 58.06 -4.01 71.08
CA ILE A 640 59.08 -4.27 70.05
C ILE A 640 60.43 -4.23 70.75
N HIS A 641 61.15 -5.34 70.76
CA HIS A 641 62.54 -5.32 71.19
C HIS A 641 63.36 -4.65 70.08
N PRO A 642 64.12 -3.56 70.34
CA PRO A 642 65.00 -3.00 69.34
C PRO A 642 66.09 -4.02 69.02
N ASP A 643 66.21 -4.40 67.74
CA ASP A 643 67.33 -5.21 67.28
C ASP A 643 68.60 -4.35 67.21
N ASN A 644 69.50 -4.61 68.16
CA ASN A 644 70.89 -4.20 68.06
C ASN A 644 71.58 -5.05 66.98
N SER A 645 71.51 -4.62 65.73
CA SER A 645 72.34 -5.19 64.67
C SER A 645 73.79 -4.69 64.78
N THR A 646 74.52 -5.18 65.77
CA THR A 646 75.97 -5.44 65.70
C THR A 646 76.38 -6.26 66.91
N THR A 647 76.27 -7.59 66.82
CA THR A 647 77.37 -8.51 67.14
C THR A 647 76.90 -9.93 66.85
N THR A 648 77.64 -10.61 65.99
CA THR A 648 77.73 -12.06 65.88
C THR A 648 77.68 -12.71 67.26
N THR A 649 76.63 -13.49 67.55
CA THR A 649 76.71 -14.84 68.11
C THR A 649 75.30 -15.39 68.35
N SER A 650 75.12 -16.62 67.88
CA SER A 650 74.08 -17.58 68.24
C SER A 650 73.30 -17.31 69.54
N SER A 651 72.03 -16.96 69.41
CA SER A 651 70.92 -17.66 70.09
C SER A 651 69.61 -16.91 69.85
N SER A 652 68.63 -17.64 69.30
CA SER A 652 67.18 -17.44 69.48
C SER A 652 66.68 -16.05 69.87
N ARG A 653 66.03 -15.34 68.93
CA ARG A 653 65.07 -14.24 69.13
C ARG A 653 64.25 -14.11 67.83
N LEU A 654 63.00 -14.58 67.82
CA LEU A 654 61.73 -13.86 68.08
C LEU A 654 61.45 -12.75 67.07
#